data_AF-Q2GV27-F1
#
_entry.id   AF-Q2GV27-F1
#
_cell.length_a   1.000
_cell.length_b   1.000
_cell.length_c   1.000
_cell.angle_alpha   90.00
_cell.angle_beta   90.00
_cell.angle_gamma   90.00
#
_symmetry.space_group_name_H-M   'P 1'
#
loop_
_entity.id
_entity.type
_entity.pdbx_description
1 polymer ?
#
loop_
_entity_poly.entity_id
_entity_poly.type
_entity_poly.pdbx_seq_one_letter_code
_entity_poly.pdbx_strand_id
1 'polypeptide(L)'
;MAVSKPRPQPGRLQPLRPSPDYKAMLADENSRPGTPDRVSRSSFSSIREHDNILPQSFSQSKVSSYFNADSDEVAILDDTPTTSPPVTPSASSTSSARALNMIQTQFQPPVTNPNSKLLGYWTPADSFQGWKGIQVRGKLASKSFGDLQVLHQVFSNPPPRPAKRGQNRSGDAPIERLPTEILSAIINLLALDVPPNGITRRNIDLMSLLLTSRTLHVATLSTLYSRITIPHSRIFQKFLAHISAHPNLGTIVRRLDFCHFNPSQLFLTAAERSKARNLTSETLLQCLELTPHLQEFLGQEYIDDDLDAAVLQKLFLGLPLLKAIDFCGCTSNSFKESFLSVLSPNWPRELMVQRLSLHKCLTLPSSVFEVILPRLTRLTHLDVAGTRITDTALSSIPPTATITHLNLSKCTLLSARNVIDFLANHPAVKGLQFLSLATDARSHQAFDAEHVTELLPILPKTLKSLNLKGSKMAASHIDLLRPLTKHLEELAVGRSLSLRDVNRLFVPDEDGDVTMEVDWVPHSLRYIDLSDFWGQELDLVYLFGSACAILKSFSEPLEVVELAEDVCRRVSKSSTALQRIGWQLSECGSRGWMVRQPNKNATGPRDDGRRGWKMGAESWGMRKIPVAHAEVGGMYGNFMFSRKL
;
A
#
# COMPACT_ATOMS: atom_id res chain seq x y z
N MET A 1 12.70 -85.45 51.34
CA MET A 1 14.03 -85.16 51.95
C MET A 1 14.78 -84.29 50.94
N ALA A 2 15.26 -83.08 51.25
CA ALA A 2 16.22 -82.69 52.31
C ALA A 2 17.66 -83.13 51.95
N VAL A 3 18.73 -82.35 52.16
CA VAL A 3 18.95 -81.21 53.09
C VAL A 3 19.56 -79.98 52.38
N SER A 4 19.52 -78.80 53.01
CA SER A 4 19.97 -77.49 52.50
C SER A 4 21.22 -76.92 53.21
N LYS A 5 21.94 -75.96 52.58
CA LYS A 5 22.63 -74.78 53.17
C LYS A 5 23.23 -73.86 52.07
N PRO A 6 23.65 -72.60 52.34
CA PRO A 6 23.01 -71.45 51.68
C PRO A 6 23.91 -70.56 50.79
N ARG A 7 23.31 -69.52 50.17
CA ARG A 7 23.98 -68.39 49.49
C ARG A 7 23.41 -67.02 49.93
N PRO A 8 24.22 -65.95 49.99
CA PRO A 8 23.78 -64.58 50.28
C PRO A 8 23.36 -63.79 49.02
N GLN A 9 22.96 -62.53 49.20
CA GLN A 9 22.43 -61.61 48.16
C GLN A 9 23.09 -60.19 48.27
N PRO A 10 22.77 -59.14 47.46
CA PRO A 10 23.73 -58.64 46.47
C PRO A 10 24.04 -57.12 46.52
N GLY A 11 24.86 -56.62 45.57
CA GLY A 11 25.12 -55.20 45.31
C GLY A 11 25.16 -54.84 43.81
N ARG A 12 24.83 -53.58 43.48
CA ARG A 12 24.77 -52.94 42.14
C ARG A 12 26.06 -52.15 41.83
N LEU A 13 26.37 -51.58 40.65
CA LEU A 13 26.13 -51.81 39.19
C LEU A 13 26.92 -50.70 38.45
N GLN A 14 27.62 -50.99 37.33
CA GLN A 14 27.75 -50.15 36.09
C GLN A 14 28.94 -50.58 35.20
N PRO A 15 28.78 -50.60 33.86
CA PRO A 15 29.90 -50.70 32.91
C PRO A 15 30.00 -49.54 31.89
N LEU A 16 31.21 -48.96 31.82
CA LEU A 16 32.11 -48.86 30.64
C LEU A 16 31.75 -48.05 29.37
N ARG A 17 32.78 -47.32 28.89
CA ARG A 17 33.00 -46.83 27.51
C ARG A 17 34.43 -47.20 27.08
N PRO A 18 34.69 -47.37 25.77
CA PRO A 18 35.98 -47.08 25.17
C PRO A 18 35.89 -46.03 24.03
N SER A 19 36.99 -45.32 23.79
CA SER A 19 37.23 -44.43 22.63
C SER A 19 37.91 -45.19 21.48
N PRO A 20 38.03 -44.57 20.29
CA PRO A 20 39.34 -44.63 19.61
C PRO A 20 39.81 -43.33 18.93
N ASP A 21 41.12 -43.11 19.07
CA ASP A 21 42.14 -42.47 18.22
C ASP A 21 41.84 -41.44 17.11
N TYR A 22 42.76 -40.47 17.05
CA TYR A 22 43.02 -39.59 15.91
C TYR A 22 43.93 -40.25 14.86
N LYS A 23 43.65 -40.01 13.57
CA LYS A 23 44.69 -39.86 12.53
C LYS A 23 44.31 -38.69 11.62
N ALA A 24 45.27 -37.83 11.32
CA ALA A 24 45.10 -36.69 10.43
C ALA A 24 45.55 -37.03 9.01
N MET A 25 44.87 -36.46 8.02
CA MET A 25 45.43 -36.14 6.71
C MET A 25 45.06 -34.70 6.36
N LEU A 26 45.92 -34.03 5.59
CA LEU A 26 45.83 -32.60 5.31
C LEU A 26 45.02 -32.33 4.03
N ALA A 27 44.37 -31.16 4.05
CA ALA A 27 43.96 -30.31 2.92
C ALA A 27 43.53 -30.96 1.59
N ASP A 28 42.28 -30.66 1.19
CA ASP A 28 42.03 -30.19 -0.17
C ASP A 28 41.07 -28.98 -0.12
N GLU A 29 41.59 -27.78 -0.42
CA GLU A 29 40.84 -26.52 -0.42
C GLU A 29 40.25 -26.21 -1.79
N ASN A 30 39.37 -27.06 -2.36
CA ASN A 30 38.53 -26.63 -3.50
C ASN A 30 37.27 -27.48 -3.80
N SER A 31 36.41 -27.74 -2.80
CA SER A 31 35.00 -28.06 -3.10
C SER A 31 34.02 -27.63 -1.99
N ARG A 32 33.26 -26.56 -2.23
CA ARG A 32 32.03 -26.31 -1.45
C ARG A 32 30.95 -27.28 -1.94
N PRO A 33 30.25 -28.02 -1.05
CA PRO A 33 29.01 -28.68 -1.45
C PRO A 33 27.99 -27.61 -1.83
N GLY A 34 27.67 -27.50 -3.12
CA GLY A 34 26.74 -26.48 -3.62
C GLY A 34 25.31 -26.68 -3.10
N THR A 35 24.54 -25.59 -3.01
CA THR A 35 23.10 -25.66 -2.77
C THR A 35 22.48 -26.64 -3.79
N PRO A 36 21.86 -27.76 -3.37
CA PRO A 36 21.47 -28.82 -4.29
C PRO A 36 20.43 -28.33 -5.29
N ASP A 37 20.80 -28.26 -6.58
CA ASP A 37 19.95 -27.71 -7.64
C ASP A 37 18.61 -28.46 -7.80
N ARG A 38 18.50 -29.69 -7.27
CA ARG A 38 17.22 -30.34 -6.94
C ARG A 38 17.33 -31.11 -5.62
N VAL A 39 16.49 -30.77 -4.65
CA VAL A 39 16.18 -31.65 -3.50
C VAL A 39 15.05 -32.60 -3.90
N SER A 40 15.09 -33.83 -3.38
CA SER A 40 14.19 -34.93 -3.71
C SER A 40 12.70 -34.57 -3.72
N ARG A 41 11.98 -35.05 -4.73
CA ARG A 41 10.51 -35.02 -4.78
C ARG A 41 9.95 -35.73 -3.54
N SER A 42 9.20 -35.01 -2.70
CA SER A 42 8.20 -35.65 -1.85
C SER A 42 7.12 -36.28 -2.73
N SER A 43 6.70 -37.51 -2.40
CA SER A 43 5.88 -38.34 -3.28
C SER A 43 4.54 -37.70 -3.68
N PHE A 44 4.13 -37.98 -4.91
CA PHE A 44 2.90 -37.45 -5.52
C PHE A 44 1.67 -37.93 -4.75
N SER A 45 0.99 -37.01 -4.07
CA SER A 45 -0.32 -37.20 -3.45
C SER A 45 -1.23 -36.07 -3.90
N SER A 46 -2.50 -36.37 -4.17
CA SER A 46 -3.44 -35.40 -4.74
C SER A 46 -3.90 -34.38 -3.70
N ILE A 47 -3.14 -33.29 -3.57
CA ILE A 47 -3.60 -32.11 -2.84
C ILE A 47 -4.76 -31.49 -3.64
N ARG A 48 -5.99 -31.89 -3.28
CA ARG A 48 -7.12 -30.98 -3.35
C ARG A 48 -6.84 -29.86 -2.37
N GLU A 49 -6.69 -28.65 -2.87
CA GLU A 49 -6.71 -27.45 -2.03
C GLU A 49 -8.00 -27.48 -1.22
N HIS A 50 -7.89 -27.37 0.11
CA HIS A 50 -9.06 -27.45 0.99
C HIS A 50 -9.65 -26.05 1.14
N ASP A 51 -10.89 -25.85 0.65
CA ASP A 51 -11.65 -24.59 0.67
C ASP A 51 -11.93 -24.00 2.08
N ASN A 52 -11.39 -24.61 3.14
CA ASN A 52 -11.60 -24.24 4.54
C ASN A 52 -10.51 -23.32 5.12
N ILE A 53 -9.79 -22.56 4.27
CA ILE A 53 -9.05 -21.38 4.75
C ILE A 53 -10.07 -20.26 4.94
N LEU A 54 -10.59 -20.12 6.16
CA LEU A 54 -11.37 -18.96 6.58
C LEU A 54 -10.57 -17.67 6.26
N PRO A 55 -11.06 -16.79 5.38
CA PRO A 55 -10.37 -15.54 5.09
C PRO A 55 -10.53 -14.61 6.31
N GLN A 56 -9.51 -14.58 7.16
CA GLN A 56 -9.42 -13.62 8.26
C GLN A 56 -9.65 -12.20 7.72
N SER A 57 -10.49 -11.41 8.38
CA SER A 57 -10.80 -10.06 7.93
C SER A 57 -9.54 -9.20 7.95
N PHE A 58 -9.30 -8.47 6.86
CA PHE A 58 -8.17 -7.55 6.68
C PHE A 58 -8.31 -6.26 7.53
N SER A 59 -8.99 -6.36 8.67
CA SER A 59 -9.29 -5.31 9.65
C SER A 59 -8.17 -5.10 10.68
N GLN A 60 -7.18 -6.00 10.75
CA GLN A 60 -6.08 -5.90 11.71
C GLN A 60 -4.93 -5.04 11.18
N SER A 61 -5.18 -3.73 11.05
CA SER A 61 -4.14 -2.73 10.77
C SER A 61 -3.98 -1.74 11.93
N LYS A 62 -3.35 -2.19 13.02
CA LYS A 62 -2.19 -1.55 13.69
C LYS A 62 -1.87 -2.20 15.05
N VAL A 63 -0.57 -2.41 15.30
CA VAL A 63 -0.05 -2.90 16.58
C VAL A 63 -0.02 -1.74 17.58
N SER A 64 -0.56 -1.99 18.78
CA SER A 64 -0.66 -1.07 19.93
C SER A 64 -1.54 0.17 19.74
N SER A 65 -2.29 0.62 20.76
CA SER A 65 -2.63 -0.01 22.06
C SER A 65 -3.64 0.87 22.79
N TYR A 66 -4.79 0.34 23.22
CA TYR A 66 -5.53 0.76 24.43
C TYR A 66 -6.71 -0.21 24.69
N PHE A 67 -7.25 -0.12 25.90
CA PHE A 67 -8.39 -0.87 26.48
C PHE A 67 -8.14 -2.33 26.88
N ASN A 68 -8.66 -2.62 28.08
CA ASN A 68 -8.55 -3.89 28.79
C ASN A 68 -9.77 -4.78 28.46
N ALA A 69 -9.81 -5.97 29.09
CA ALA A 69 -10.99 -6.81 29.15
C ALA A 69 -12.15 -6.19 29.96
N ASP A 70 -13.24 -6.95 30.06
CA ASP A 70 -14.42 -6.77 30.92
C ASP A 70 -15.45 -5.72 30.48
N SER A 71 -16.42 -6.16 29.66
CA SER A 71 -17.79 -5.63 29.61
C SER A 71 -18.69 -6.68 28.94
N ASP A 72 -19.71 -7.17 29.66
CA ASP A 72 -20.68 -8.14 29.14
C ASP A 72 -21.79 -7.51 28.27
N GLU A 73 -22.66 -8.39 27.78
CA GLU A 73 -23.81 -8.13 26.91
C GLU A 73 -24.83 -7.12 27.49
N VAL A 74 -25.56 -6.43 26.60
CA VAL A 74 -27.04 -6.48 26.50
C VAL A 74 -27.51 -5.59 25.35
N ALA A 75 -28.54 -6.03 24.61
CA ALA A 75 -29.20 -5.24 23.57
C ALA A 75 -30.49 -4.60 24.10
N ILE A 76 -30.76 -3.35 23.72
CA ILE A 76 -32.04 -2.66 23.98
C ILE A 76 -32.55 -2.01 22.69
N LEU A 77 -33.83 -2.24 22.40
CA LEU A 77 -34.66 -1.53 21.43
C LEU A 77 -35.66 -0.69 22.23
N ASP A 78 -36.04 0.50 21.75
CA ASP A 78 -37.42 1.00 21.93
C ASP A 78 -37.78 2.11 20.94
N ASP A 79 -39.07 2.44 20.89
CA ASP A 79 -39.73 3.26 19.86
C ASP A 79 -40.13 4.69 20.34
N THR A 80 -40.88 5.42 19.51
CA THR A 80 -41.21 6.88 19.63
C THR A 80 -42.62 7.15 20.24
N PRO A 81 -43.26 8.38 20.27
CA PRO A 81 -42.83 9.79 20.03
C PRO A 81 -43.45 10.90 21.00
N THR A 82 -43.33 12.20 20.64
CA THR A 82 -44.30 13.35 20.89
C THR A 82 -44.43 14.02 22.31
N THR A 83 -44.78 15.32 22.59
CA THR A 83 -44.93 16.62 21.84
C THR A 83 -44.93 17.89 22.77
N SER A 84 -44.73 19.11 22.19
CA SER A 84 -45.39 20.43 22.51
C SER A 84 -44.91 21.33 23.71
N PRO A 85 -45.29 22.65 23.82
CA PRO A 85 -45.00 23.77 22.86
C PRO A 85 -44.50 25.12 23.58
N PRO A 86 -44.77 26.41 23.22
CA PRO A 86 -43.74 27.51 23.31
C PRO A 86 -44.16 28.90 23.96
N VAL A 87 -43.30 29.96 23.92
CA VAL A 87 -43.62 31.45 23.88
C VAL A 87 -42.36 32.38 23.96
N THR A 88 -42.44 33.68 23.57
CA THR A 88 -41.36 34.73 23.54
C THR A 88 -41.93 36.19 23.73
N PRO A 89 -41.22 37.34 23.56
CA PRO A 89 -40.13 37.98 24.37
C PRO A 89 -40.29 39.53 24.67
N SER A 90 -39.32 40.21 25.32
CA SER A 90 -39.24 41.72 25.46
C SER A 90 -37.80 42.29 25.73
N ALA A 91 -37.59 43.63 25.87
CA ALA A 91 -36.28 44.36 25.88
C ALA A 91 -36.30 45.68 26.74
N SER A 92 -35.37 46.69 26.80
CA SER A 92 -34.16 47.15 26.03
C SER A 92 -33.35 48.30 26.75
N SER A 93 -32.21 48.77 26.19
CA SER A 93 -31.41 50.04 26.49
C SER A 93 -30.47 50.07 27.73
N THR A 94 -29.50 50.99 27.99
CA THR A 94 -29.08 52.33 27.43
C THR A 94 -27.53 52.58 27.43
N SER A 95 -26.96 53.80 27.69
CA SER A 95 -25.54 54.19 27.42
C SER A 95 -24.98 55.45 28.15
N SER A 96 -23.63 55.60 28.34
CA SER A 96 -22.87 56.89 28.44
C SER A 96 -21.31 56.70 28.42
N ALA A 97 -20.48 57.76 28.34
CA ALA A 97 -19.02 57.69 28.04
C ALA A 97 -18.12 58.86 28.61
N ARG A 98 -16.78 58.77 28.47
CA ARG A 98 -15.75 59.81 28.76
C ARG A 98 -14.46 59.62 27.92
N ALA A 99 -13.57 60.63 27.82
CA ALA A 99 -12.43 60.69 26.87
C ALA A 99 -11.05 61.07 27.48
N LEU A 100 -9.97 60.97 26.69
CA LEU A 100 -8.56 61.25 27.06
C LEU A 100 -7.77 61.93 25.92
N ASN A 101 -6.67 62.63 26.26
CA ASN A 101 -5.80 63.37 25.33
C ASN A 101 -4.78 62.47 24.60
N MET A 102 -4.32 62.88 23.41
CA MET A 102 -3.28 62.19 22.62
C MET A 102 -2.05 63.06 22.32
N ILE A 103 -0.91 62.39 22.13
CA ILE A 103 0.38 62.99 21.74
C ILE A 103 0.38 63.24 20.22
N GLN A 104 0.85 64.41 19.79
CA GLN A 104 0.79 64.86 18.40
C GLN A 104 2.09 64.57 17.66
N THR A 105 2.02 63.74 16.60
CA THR A 105 3.13 63.49 15.66
C THR A 105 2.83 64.14 14.30
N GLN A 106 3.85 64.37 13.48
CA GLN A 106 3.70 64.91 12.12
C GLN A 106 4.15 63.91 11.04
N PHE A 107 3.43 63.94 9.93
CA PHE A 107 3.71 63.17 8.72
C PHE A 107 4.35 64.07 7.67
N GLN A 108 5.47 63.63 7.09
CA GLN A 108 6.10 64.29 5.95
C GLN A 108 5.82 63.46 4.68
N PRO A 109 5.10 64.03 3.67
CA PRO A 109 4.82 63.33 2.42
C PRO A 109 6.11 63.16 1.58
N PRO A 110 6.16 62.16 0.69
CA PRO A 110 7.37 61.81 -0.03
C PRO A 110 7.62 62.77 -1.21
N VAL A 111 8.85 63.30 -1.29
CA VAL A 111 9.28 64.28 -2.31
C VAL A 111 9.06 63.79 -3.75
N THR A 112 9.16 62.47 -3.99
CA THR A 112 9.03 61.87 -5.32
C THR A 112 7.59 61.73 -5.83
N ASN A 113 6.58 61.80 -4.95
CA ASN A 113 5.17 61.86 -5.34
C ASN A 113 4.31 62.47 -4.21
N PRO A 114 4.12 63.81 -4.20
CA PRO A 114 3.52 64.54 -3.06
C PRO A 114 2.15 64.05 -2.59
N ASN A 115 1.38 63.39 -3.47
CA ASN A 115 0.03 62.90 -3.17
C ASN A 115 0.01 61.49 -2.53
N SER A 116 1.17 60.80 -2.43
CA SER A 116 1.24 59.44 -1.89
C SER A 116 1.29 59.40 -0.36
N LYS A 117 0.13 59.17 0.26
CA LYS A 117 0.01 58.97 1.72
C LYS A 117 0.66 57.67 2.24
N LEU A 118 1.04 56.74 1.34
CA LEU A 118 1.59 55.43 1.71
C LEU A 118 3.12 55.37 1.75
N LEU A 119 3.81 56.38 1.19
CA LEU A 119 5.27 56.38 1.02
C LEU A 119 6.00 57.52 1.75
N GLY A 120 5.27 58.39 2.45
CA GLY A 120 5.86 59.37 3.37
C GLY A 120 6.25 58.74 4.71
N TYR A 121 7.02 59.46 5.52
CA TYR A 121 7.46 59.01 6.84
C TYR A 121 6.90 59.89 7.97
N TRP A 122 6.75 59.29 9.16
CA TRP A 122 6.34 60.00 10.37
C TRP A 122 7.58 60.35 11.19
N THR A 123 7.78 61.63 11.47
CA THR A 123 8.78 62.08 12.45
C THR A 123 8.17 61.99 13.86
N PRO A 124 8.84 61.33 14.83
CA PRO A 124 8.44 61.39 16.24
C PRO A 124 8.36 62.84 16.72
N ALA A 125 7.53 63.11 17.73
CA ALA A 125 7.51 64.41 18.39
C ALA A 125 8.84 64.65 19.13
N ASP A 126 9.30 65.91 19.18
CA ASP A 126 10.60 66.31 19.75
C ASP A 126 10.79 65.90 21.22
N SER A 127 9.70 65.63 21.94
CA SER A 127 9.71 65.12 23.31
C SER A 127 10.04 63.62 23.44
N PHE A 128 10.24 62.88 22.35
CA PHE A 128 10.47 61.43 22.39
C PHE A 128 11.91 61.06 22.80
N GLN A 129 12.15 60.99 24.11
CA GLN A 129 13.44 60.63 24.74
C GLN A 129 13.88 59.15 24.55
N GLY A 130 13.30 58.43 23.59
CA GLY A 130 13.67 57.06 23.26
C GLY A 130 13.15 55.99 24.22
N TRP A 131 13.28 54.73 23.78
CA TRP A 131 12.62 53.55 24.35
C TRP A 131 13.07 53.20 25.79
N LYS A 132 14.21 53.72 26.25
CA LYS A 132 14.74 53.47 27.61
C LYS A 132 14.04 54.30 28.70
N GLY A 133 13.24 55.32 28.36
CA GLY A 133 12.52 56.16 29.32
C GLY A 133 11.23 55.54 29.90
N ILE A 134 10.75 54.41 29.35
CA ILE A 134 9.44 53.85 29.69
C ILE A 134 9.57 52.88 30.88
N GLN A 135 9.20 53.31 32.08
CA GLN A 135 9.17 52.43 33.26
C GLN A 135 7.97 51.48 33.24
N VAL A 136 8.22 50.19 33.02
CA VAL A 136 7.18 49.14 33.04
C VAL A 136 7.20 48.38 34.38
N ARG A 137 6.32 48.75 35.30
CA ARG A 137 6.01 47.98 36.53
C ARG A 137 4.60 47.40 36.45
N GLY A 138 4.47 46.18 35.93
CA GLY A 138 3.19 45.47 35.80
C GLY A 138 3.38 43.99 35.42
N LYS A 139 2.40 43.14 35.73
CA LYS A 139 2.47 41.69 35.46
C LYS A 139 2.51 41.39 33.96
N LEU A 140 3.19 40.29 33.61
CA LEU A 140 3.46 39.88 32.23
C LEU A 140 2.21 39.28 31.56
N ALA A 141 1.35 40.15 31.01
CA ALA A 141 0.20 39.80 30.20
C ALA A 141 0.15 40.70 28.96
N SER A 142 0.83 40.29 27.88
CA SER A 142 0.88 41.09 26.65
C SER A 142 -0.50 41.20 26.00
N LYS A 143 -1.03 42.43 25.90
CA LYS A 143 -2.26 42.76 25.18
C LYS A 143 -2.01 43.38 23.79
N SER A 144 -0.85 43.10 23.18
CA SER A 144 -0.40 43.72 21.92
C SER A 144 -1.30 43.51 20.68
N PHE A 145 -2.41 42.77 20.80
CA PHE A 145 -3.43 42.65 19.77
C PHE A 145 -4.56 43.70 19.86
N GLY A 146 -4.72 44.36 21.01
CA GLY A 146 -5.79 45.35 21.23
C GLY A 146 -5.54 46.67 20.50
N ASP A 147 -4.35 47.25 20.68
CA ASP A 147 -4.04 48.60 20.20
C ASP A 147 -3.96 48.68 18.66
N LEU A 148 -3.68 47.56 17.99
CA LEU A 148 -3.73 47.46 16.52
C LEU A 148 -5.17 47.52 15.97
N GLN A 149 -6.19 47.08 16.73
CA GLN A 149 -7.58 47.23 16.31
C GLN A 149 -8.03 48.71 16.33
N VAL A 150 -7.48 49.52 17.23
CA VAL A 150 -7.77 50.96 17.30
C VAL A 150 -7.29 51.67 16.03
N LEU A 151 -6.08 51.36 15.55
CA LEU A 151 -5.56 51.88 14.27
C LEU A 151 -6.39 51.42 13.07
N HIS A 152 -6.85 50.16 13.05
CA HIS A 152 -7.70 49.65 11.98
C HIS A 152 -9.06 50.39 11.90
N GLN A 153 -9.60 50.85 13.03
CA GLN A 153 -10.87 51.60 13.08
C GLN A 153 -10.79 53.02 12.53
N VAL A 154 -9.60 53.65 12.48
CA VAL A 154 -9.44 55.03 11.99
C VAL A 154 -9.46 55.11 10.45
N PHE A 155 -9.02 54.07 9.75
CA PHE A 155 -8.86 54.07 8.29
C PHE A 155 -9.82 53.15 7.53
N SER A 156 -10.75 52.50 8.22
CA SER A 156 -11.72 51.59 7.60
C SER A 156 -13.14 52.10 7.78
N ASN A 157 -13.96 52.03 6.72
CA ASN A 157 -15.42 52.00 6.90
C ASN A 157 -15.77 50.89 7.90
N PRO A 158 -16.76 51.10 8.80
CA PRO A 158 -17.05 50.15 9.86
C PRO A 158 -17.32 48.76 9.25
N PRO A 159 -16.60 47.71 9.68
CA PRO A 159 -16.81 46.38 9.12
C PRO A 159 -18.28 45.98 9.34
N PRO A 160 -18.93 45.32 8.36
CA PRO A 160 -20.29 44.87 8.52
C PRO A 160 -20.38 44.04 9.80
N ARG A 161 -21.31 44.42 10.70
CA ARG A 161 -21.43 43.81 12.04
C ARG A 161 -21.34 42.30 11.90
N PRO A 162 -20.47 41.61 12.67
CA PRO A 162 -20.26 40.17 12.50
C PRO A 162 -21.62 39.48 12.58
N ALA A 163 -22.00 38.81 11.47
CA ALA A 163 -23.33 38.23 11.33
C ALA A 163 -23.62 37.34 12.54
N LYS A 164 -24.83 37.46 13.13
CA LYS A 164 -25.19 36.69 14.31
C LYS A 164 -24.90 35.21 14.03
N ARG A 165 -24.09 34.56 14.88
CA ARG A 165 -23.80 33.13 14.76
C ARG A 165 -25.13 32.38 14.65
N GLY A 166 -25.37 31.75 13.50
CA GLY A 166 -26.65 31.09 13.18
C GLY A 166 -27.60 31.81 12.19
N GLN A 167 -27.18 32.90 11.52
CA GLN A 167 -28.03 33.60 10.52
C GLN A 167 -27.71 33.31 9.02
N ASN A 168 -26.85 32.36 8.70
CA ASN A 168 -26.68 31.92 7.31
C ASN A 168 -27.95 31.17 6.86
N ARG A 169 -28.41 31.40 5.63
CA ARG A 169 -29.44 30.57 4.99
C ARG A 169 -28.86 29.19 4.65
N SER A 170 -29.71 28.19 4.45
CA SER A 170 -29.26 26.87 3.95
C SER A 170 -28.63 27.02 2.56
N GLY A 171 -27.35 26.65 2.42
CA GLY A 171 -26.55 26.90 1.21
C GLY A 171 -25.62 28.13 1.28
N ASP A 172 -25.74 28.97 2.33
CA ASP A 172 -24.89 30.16 2.53
C ASP A 172 -23.74 29.95 3.53
N ALA A 173 -23.52 28.74 4.05
CA ALA A 173 -22.41 28.51 4.98
C ALA A 173 -21.05 28.65 4.27
N PRO A 174 -19.98 29.16 4.94
CA PRO A 174 -18.68 29.36 4.30
C PRO A 174 -18.07 28.10 3.65
N ILE A 175 -18.37 26.91 4.20
CA ILE A 175 -17.95 25.63 3.61
C ILE A 175 -18.72 25.31 2.31
N GLU A 176 -19.99 25.67 2.22
CA GLU A 176 -20.87 25.41 1.06
C GLU A 176 -20.54 26.31 -0.14
N ARG A 177 -19.78 27.39 0.10
CA ARG A 177 -19.28 28.32 -0.91
C ARG A 177 -17.90 27.92 -1.48
N LEU A 178 -17.31 26.82 -1.01
CA LEU A 178 -16.08 26.27 -1.57
C LEU A 178 -16.36 25.61 -2.93
N PRO A 179 -15.41 25.65 -3.89
CA PRO A 179 -15.50 24.88 -5.13
C PRO A 179 -15.77 23.39 -4.88
N THR A 180 -16.51 22.74 -5.79
CA THR A 180 -16.96 21.35 -5.64
C THR A 180 -15.78 20.37 -5.55
N GLU A 181 -14.63 20.71 -6.13
CA GLU A 181 -13.37 19.98 -6.05
C GLU A 181 -12.82 19.98 -4.62
N ILE A 182 -12.86 21.14 -3.94
CA ILE A 182 -12.39 21.29 -2.55
C ILE A 182 -13.38 20.62 -1.59
N LEU A 183 -14.69 20.80 -1.82
CA LEU A 183 -15.72 20.06 -1.08
C LEU A 183 -15.53 18.54 -1.22
N SER A 184 -15.35 18.05 -2.44
CA SER A 184 -15.12 16.62 -2.70
C SER A 184 -13.82 16.14 -2.07
N ALA A 185 -12.74 16.93 -2.12
CA ALA A 185 -11.48 16.58 -1.45
C ALA A 185 -11.65 16.43 0.08
N ILE A 186 -12.38 17.37 0.72
CA ILE A 186 -12.68 17.31 2.16
C ILE A 186 -13.58 16.10 2.48
N ILE A 187 -14.66 15.89 1.73
CA ILE A 187 -15.63 14.81 1.98
C ILE A 187 -15.01 13.43 1.71
N ASN A 188 -14.07 13.30 0.77
CA ASN A 188 -13.31 12.07 0.54
C ASN A 188 -12.46 11.64 1.74
N LEU A 189 -12.10 12.53 2.68
CA LEU A 189 -11.41 12.18 3.93
C LEU A 189 -12.31 11.43 4.92
N LEU A 190 -13.64 11.50 4.75
CA LEU A 190 -14.65 10.80 5.55
C LEU A 190 -15.12 9.48 4.88
N ALA A 191 -14.63 9.19 3.67
CA ALA A 191 -14.98 7.98 2.93
C ALA A 191 -14.05 6.84 3.32
N LEU A 192 -14.60 5.81 3.96
CA LEU A 192 -13.86 4.60 4.33
C LEU A 192 -13.93 3.60 3.18
N ASP A 193 -12.79 3.26 2.58
CA ASP A 193 -12.71 2.21 1.54
C ASP A 193 -12.96 0.83 2.18
N VAL A 194 -12.36 0.54 3.34
CA VAL A 194 -12.61 -0.68 4.13
C VAL A 194 -13.38 -0.36 5.43
N PRO A 195 -14.41 -1.14 5.84
CA PRO A 195 -15.04 -0.98 7.15
C PRO A 195 -14.10 -1.48 8.27
N PRO A 196 -13.62 -0.63 9.19
CA PRO A 196 -12.39 -0.90 9.93
C PRO A 196 -12.42 -2.15 10.83
N ASN A 197 -13.57 -2.50 11.41
CA ASN A 197 -13.73 -3.68 12.28
C ASN A 197 -14.81 -4.67 11.79
N GLY A 198 -15.34 -4.50 10.57
CA GLY A 198 -16.49 -5.26 10.04
C GLY A 198 -17.85 -4.98 10.72
N ILE A 199 -17.85 -4.70 12.02
CA ILE A 199 -19.04 -4.39 12.85
C ILE A 199 -19.41 -2.89 12.79
N THR A 200 -18.42 -2.03 12.54
CA THR A 200 -18.59 -0.58 12.45
C THR A 200 -19.42 -0.17 11.23
N ARG A 201 -20.51 0.59 11.43
CA ARG A 201 -21.34 1.10 10.32
C ARG A 201 -20.47 1.97 9.39
N ARG A 202 -20.33 1.55 8.13
CA ARG A 202 -19.60 2.32 7.09
C ARG A 202 -20.35 3.62 6.78
N ASN A 203 -19.61 4.70 6.52
CA ASN A 203 -20.13 5.97 5.97
C ASN A 203 -21.18 6.73 6.82
N ILE A 204 -21.20 6.61 8.16
CA ILE A 204 -22.14 7.38 9.03
C ILE A 204 -22.05 8.89 8.77
N ASP A 205 -20.83 9.41 8.66
CA ASP A 205 -20.58 10.84 8.47
C ASP A 205 -21.08 11.33 7.11
N LEU A 206 -20.93 10.50 6.06
CA LEU A 206 -21.48 10.79 4.74
C LEU A 206 -23.02 10.75 4.75
N MET A 207 -23.63 9.77 5.42
CA MET A 207 -25.10 9.73 5.59
C MET A 207 -25.61 10.95 6.37
N SER A 208 -24.82 11.47 7.31
CA SER A 208 -25.13 12.69 8.06
C SER A 208 -25.01 13.92 7.15
N LEU A 209 -23.95 14.02 6.34
CA LEU A 209 -23.76 15.11 5.37
C LEU A 209 -24.88 15.18 4.32
N LEU A 210 -25.41 14.05 3.85
CA LEU A 210 -26.57 14.01 2.94
C LEU A 210 -27.82 14.72 3.50
N LEU A 211 -27.92 14.90 4.81
CA LEU A 211 -29.05 15.54 5.49
C LEU A 211 -28.81 17.01 5.86
N THR A 212 -27.59 17.54 5.65
CA THR A 212 -27.23 18.90 6.08
C THR A 212 -27.74 20.01 5.16
N SER A 213 -27.52 19.89 3.84
CA SER A 213 -27.98 20.86 2.85
C SER A 213 -27.93 20.31 1.43
N ARG A 214 -28.54 21.02 0.47
CA ARG A 214 -28.53 20.64 -0.96
C ARG A 214 -27.11 20.59 -1.54
N THR A 215 -26.25 21.53 -1.17
CA THR A 215 -24.86 21.60 -1.68
C THR A 215 -24.03 20.43 -1.17
N LEU A 216 -24.08 20.17 0.14
CA LEU A 216 -23.37 19.05 0.75
C LEU A 216 -23.95 17.70 0.34
N HIS A 217 -25.27 17.61 0.09
CA HIS A 217 -25.92 16.42 -0.46
C HIS A 217 -25.36 16.05 -1.85
N VAL A 218 -25.29 17.00 -2.80
CA VAL A 218 -24.76 16.73 -4.15
C VAL A 218 -23.27 16.38 -4.14
N ALA A 219 -22.47 17.09 -3.33
CA ALA A 219 -21.05 16.77 -3.17
C ALA A 219 -20.84 15.38 -2.53
N THR A 220 -21.67 15.01 -1.54
CA THR A 220 -21.57 13.71 -0.85
C THR A 220 -22.07 12.55 -1.70
N LEU A 221 -23.14 12.72 -2.50
CA LEU A 221 -23.56 11.74 -3.50
C LEU A 221 -22.42 11.43 -4.49
N SER A 222 -21.66 12.45 -4.89
CA SER A 222 -20.51 12.30 -5.79
C SER A 222 -19.43 11.41 -5.16
N THR A 223 -19.11 11.61 -3.88
CA THR A 223 -18.20 10.73 -3.12
C THR A 223 -18.75 9.31 -2.97
N LEU A 224 -20.02 9.15 -2.60
CA LEU A 224 -20.66 7.86 -2.35
C LEU A 224 -20.78 6.98 -3.60
N TYR A 225 -21.08 7.56 -4.76
CA TYR A 225 -21.28 6.80 -6.00
C TYR A 225 -20.03 6.68 -6.88
N SER A 226 -19.00 7.50 -6.69
CA SER A 226 -17.78 7.43 -7.52
C SER A 226 -16.97 6.15 -7.31
N ARG A 227 -16.91 5.59 -6.10
CA ARG A 227 -16.10 4.41 -5.74
C ARG A 227 -16.97 3.32 -5.11
N ILE A 228 -17.46 2.39 -5.92
CA ILE A 228 -18.39 1.34 -5.48
C ILE A 228 -17.62 0.06 -5.10
N THR A 229 -17.50 -0.22 -3.81
CA THR A 229 -17.01 -1.53 -3.29
C THR A 229 -18.16 -2.51 -3.11
N ILE A 230 -18.05 -3.70 -3.69
CA ILE A 230 -19.02 -4.79 -3.60
C ILE A 230 -18.45 -5.93 -2.74
N PRO A 231 -18.87 -6.08 -1.47
CA PRO A 231 -18.41 -7.18 -0.63
C PRO A 231 -19.19 -8.49 -0.87
N HIS A 232 -20.46 -8.43 -1.29
CA HIS A 232 -21.27 -9.62 -1.61
C HIS A 232 -22.32 -9.33 -2.67
N SER A 233 -22.82 -10.38 -3.33
CA SER A 233 -23.82 -10.28 -4.41
C SER A 233 -25.13 -9.59 -4.00
N ARG A 234 -25.60 -9.71 -2.75
CA ARG A 234 -26.79 -8.96 -2.28
C ARG A 234 -26.57 -7.44 -2.21
N ILE A 235 -25.32 -6.98 -2.06
CA ILE A 235 -24.98 -5.55 -2.14
C ILE A 235 -24.93 -5.10 -3.61
N PHE A 236 -24.39 -5.94 -4.50
CA PHE A 236 -24.43 -5.71 -5.94
C PHE A 236 -25.88 -5.57 -6.45
N GLN A 237 -26.76 -6.51 -6.12
CA GLN A 237 -28.18 -6.45 -6.51
C GLN A 237 -28.87 -5.17 -6.01
N LYS A 238 -28.64 -4.78 -4.75
CA LYS A 238 -29.17 -3.52 -4.19
C LYS A 238 -28.67 -2.29 -4.96
N PHE A 239 -27.37 -2.27 -5.29
CA PHE A 239 -26.75 -1.20 -6.07
C PHE A 239 -27.33 -1.14 -7.49
N LEU A 240 -27.37 -2.27 -8.20
CA LEU A 240 -27.92 -2.41 -9.55
C LEU A 240 -29.39 -1.96 -9.61
N ALA A 241 -30.24 -2.41 -8.66
CA ALA A 241 -31.63 -1.97 -8.57
C ALA A 241 -31.74 -0.46 -8.36
N HIS A 242 -30.87 0.13 -7.52
CA HIS A 242 -30.90 1.56 -7.23
C HIS A 242 -30.44 2.43 -8.41
N ILE A 243 -29.42 2.02 -9.17
CA ILE A 243 -29.00 2.72 -10.40
C ILE A 243 -29.95 2.44 -11.58
N SER A 244 -30.66 1.31 -11.60
CA SER A 244 -31.72 1.04 -12.58
C SER A 244 -32.92 1.96 -12.38
N ALA A 245 -33.31 2.22 -11.12
CA ALA A 245 -34.34 3.19 -10.76
C ALA A 245 -33.88 4.65 -10.95
N HIS A 246 -32.58 4.92 -10.83
CA HIS A 246 -32.01 6.27 -10.92
C HIS A 246 -30.73 6.31 -11.81
N PRO A 247 -30.86 6.19 -13.15
CA PRO A 247 -29.70 6.05 -14.06
C PRO A 247 -28.65 7.16 -13.94
N ASN A 248 -29.07 8.38 -13.57
CA ASN A 248 -28.17 9.50 -13.29
C ASN A 248 -27.06 9.16 -12.27
N LEU A 249 -27.35 8.32 -11.27
CA LEU A 249 -26.36 7.89 -10.27
C LEU A 249 -25.32 6.93 -10.86
N GLY A 250 -25.70 6.10 -11.84
CA GLY A 250 -24.76 5.27 -12.61
C GLY A 250 -23.74 6.10 -13.39
N THR A 251 -24.12 7.29 -13.86
CA THR A 251 -23.21 8.23 -14.55
C THR A 251 -22.12 8.84 -13.64
N ILE A 252 -22.27 8.74 -12.32
CA ILE A 252 -21.30 9.21 -11.30
C ILE A 252 -20.19 8.18 -11.08
N VAL A 253 -20.44 6.90 -11.36
CA VAL A 253 -19.52 5.79 -11.05
C VAL A 253 -18.19 5.91 -11.82
N ARG A 254 -17.07 5.76 -11.11
CA ARG A 254 -15.70 5.79 -11.67
C ARG A 254 -14.94 4.50 -11.39
N ARG A 255 -15.19 3.84 -10.25
CA ARG A 255 -14.67 2.52 -9.91
C ARG A 255 -15.80 1.58 -9.51
N LEU A 256 -15.73 0.34 -10.02
CA LEU A 256 -16.50 -0.81 -9.55
C LEU A 256 -15.51 -1.88 -9.07
N ASP A 257 -15.62 -2.26 -7.81
CA ASP A 257 -14.56 -2.93 -7.05
C ASP A 257 -15.09 -4.16 -6.30
N PHE A 258 -14.64 -5.34 -6.72
CA PHE A 258 -14.94 -6.63 -6.10
C PHE A 258 -13.74 -7.18 -5.29
N CYS A 259 -12.75 -6.35 -4.91
CA CYS A 259 -11.58 -6.78 -4.13
C CYS A 259 -11.93 -7.28 -2.73
N HIS A 260 -13.08 -6.85 -2.18
CA HIS A 260 -13.64 -7.34 -0.93
C HIS A 260 -14.74 -8.39 -1.13
N PHE A 261 -14.99 -8.83 -2.37
CA PHE A 261 -16.04 -9.80 -2.64
C PHE A 261 -15.74 -11.13 -1.96
N ASN A 262 -16.69 -11.64 -1.19
CA ASN A 262 -16.60 -12.96 -0.57
C ASN A 262 -17.94 -13.68 -0.72
N PRO A 263 -18.02 -14.74 -1.54
CA PRO A 263 -19.27 -15.46 -1.80
C PRO A 263 -19.72 -16.31 -0.60
N SER A 264 -18.83 -16.67 0.32
CA SER A 264 -19.10 -17.58 1.45
C SER A 264 -19.65 -16.88 2.70
N GLN A 265 -19.70 -15.54 2.77
CA GLN A 265 -20.21 -14.82 3.94
C GLN A 265 -21.75 -14.69 3.99
N LEU A 266 -22.46 -14.97 2.89
CA LEU A 266 -23.94 -14.91 2.84
C LEU A 266 -24.63 -16.27 2.73
N PHE A 267 -23.90 -17.32 2.32
CA PHE A 267 -24.48 -18.60 1.93
C PHE A 267 -23.54 -19.73 2.33
N LEU A 268 -24.07 -20.79 2.94
CA LEU A 268 -23.30 -21.92 3.45
C LEU A 268 -22.90 -22.90 2.33
N THR A 269 -23.68 -22.97 1.24
CA THR A 269 -23.47 -23.92 0.15
C THR A 269 -23.39 -23.24 -1.22
N ALA A 270 -22.64 -23.86 -2.15
CA ALA A 270 -22.62 -23.44 -3.56
C ALA A 270 -23.99 -23.54 -4.25
N ALA A 271 -24.86 -24.44 -3.79
CA ALA A 271 -26.22 -24.63 -4.31
C ALA A 271 -27.15 -23.46 -3.93
N GLU A 272 -26.99 -22.83 -2.77
CA GLU A 272 -27.73 -21.62 -2.41
C GLU A 272 -27.23 -20.41 -3.21
N ARG A 273 -25.90 -20.29 -3.40
CA ARG A 273 -25.28 -19.22 -4.19
C ARG A 273 -25.77 -19.19 -5.64
N SER A 274 -25.73 -20.35 -6.32
CA SER A 274 -26.19 -20.49 -7.71
C SER A 274 -27.70 -20.28 -7.89
N LYS A 275 -28.50 -20.57 -6.86
CA LYS A 275 -29.95 -20.25 -6.84
C LYS A 275 -30.23 -18.77 -6.62
N ALA A 276 -29.38 -18.06 -5.88
CA ALA A 276 -29.62 -16.67 -5.51
C ALA A 276 -29.57 -15.70 -6.70
N ARG A 277 -28.73 -15.95 -7.71
CA ARG A 277 -28.59 -15.15 -8.95
C ARG A 277 -28.49 -13.62 -8.73
N ASN A 278 -27.98 -13.20 -7.58
CA ASN A 278 -27.85 -11.79 -7.20
C ASN A 278 -26.66 -11.09 -7.89
N LEU A 279 -25.73 -11.88 -8.43
CA LEU A 279 -24.69 -11.53 -9.38
C LEU A 279 -24.66 -12.68 -10.40
N THR A 280 -24.57 -12.33 -11.67
CA THR A 280 -24.48 -13.19 -12.87
C THR A 280 -23.84 -12.36 -13.99
N SER A 281 -23.40 -12.99 -15.08
CA SER A 281 -22.90 -12.27 -16.26
C SER A 281 -23.89 -11.25 -16.85
N GLU A 282 -25.18 -11.58 -16.93
CA GLU A 282 -26.19 -10.67 -17.48
C GLU A 282 -26.45 -9.47 -16.57
N THR A 283 -26.48 -9.70 -15.25
CA THR A 283 -26.67 -8.61 -14.27
C THR A 283 -25.41 -7.75 -14.13
N LEU A 284 -24.23 -8.34 -14.33
CA LEU A 284 -22.95 -7.62 -14.43
C LEU A 284 -22.90 -6.75 -15.70
N LEU A 285 -23.31 -7.29 -16.86
CA LEU A 285 -23.41 -6.56 -18.12
C LEU A 285 -24.38 -5.37 -17.99
N GLN A 286 -25.58 -5.58 -17.44
CA GLN A 286 -26.56 -4.51 -17.17
C GLN A 286 -25.97 -3.40 -16.28
N CYS A 287 -25.16 -3.75 -15.28
CA CYS A 287 -24.47 -2.79 -14.42
C CYS A 287 -23.42 -1.97 -15.20
N LEU A 288 -22.69 -2.59 -16.12
CA LEU A 288 -21.71 -1.93 -16.99
C LEU A 288 -22.37 -1.06 -18.08
N GLU A 289 -23.59 -1.37 -18.50
CA GLU A 289 -24.39 -0.50 -19.38
C GLU A 289 -24.86 0.76 -18.64
N LEU A 290 -25.31 0.63 -17.40
CA LEU A 290 -25.73 1.74 -16.55
C LEU A 290 -24.58 2.59 -15.99
N THR A 291 -23.31 2.19 -16.19
CA THR A 291 -22.12 2.91 -15.71
C THR A 291 -21.17 3.36 -16.84
N PRO A 292 -21.65 4.16 -17.82
CA PRO A 292 -20.91 4.49 -19.05
C PRO A 292 -19.61 5.29 -18.83
N HIS A 293 -19.41 5.86 -17.64
CA HIS A 293 -18.24 6.66 -17.26
C HIS A 293 -17.24 5.91 -16.36
N LEU A 294 -17.36 4.58 -16.25
CA LEU A 294 -16.44 3.73 -15.50
C LEU A 294 -15.00 3.90 -15.99
N GLN A 295 -14.05 4.04 -15.06
CA GLN A 295 -12.62 4.20 -15.33
C GLN A 295 -11.77 3.07 -14.77
N GLU A 296 -12.25 2.37 -13.74
CA GLU A 296 -11.53 1.28 -13.07
C GLU A 296 -12.48 0.12 -12.75
N PHE A 297 -12.16 -1.09 -13.20
CA PHE A 297 -12.91 -2.32 -12.90
C PHE A 297 -11.98 -3.35 -12.24
N LEU A 298 -12.34 -3.82 -11.03
CA LEU A 298 -11.52 -4.76 -10.26
C LEU A 298 -12.33 -6.04 -9.97
N GLY A 299 -12.21 -7.05 -10.83
CA GLY A 299 -12.87 -8.35 -10.68
C GLY A 299 -11.88 -9.43 -10.24
N GLN A 300 -11.87 -9.83 -8.97
CA GLN A 300 -10.96 -10.87 -8.46
C GLN A 300 -11.51 -12.29 -8.69
N GLU A 301 -10.70 -13.31 -8.37
CA GLU A 301 -10.99 -14.75 -8.52
C GLU A 301 -12.44 -15.20 -8.24
N TYR A 302 -13.14 -14.62 -7.25
CA TYR A 302 -14.49 -15.03 -6.89
C TYR A 302 -15.64 -14.59 -7.82
N ILE A 303 -15.36 -13.85 -8.90
CA ILE A 303 -16.38 -13.50 -9.91
C ILE A 303 -16.02 -13.98 -11.32
N ASP A 304 -15.02 -14.85 -11.47
CA ASP A 304 -14.47 -15.19 -12.79
C ASP A 304 -15.41 -16.00 -13.68
N ASP A 305 -16.28 -16.83 -13.09
CA ASP A 305 -17.40 -17.48 -13.78
C ASP A 305 -18.48 -16.48 -14.27
N ASP A 306 -18.58 -15.28 -13.68
CA ASP A 306 -19.50 -14.21 -14.11
C ASP A 306 -18.90 -13.33 -15.22
N LEU A 307 -17.60 -13.43 -15.53
CA LEU A 307 -16.88 -12.63 -16.52
C LEU A 307 -16.99 -13.22 -17.94
N ASP A 308 -18.20 -13.26 -18.48
CA ASP A 308 -18.49 -13.86 -19.79
C ASP A 308 -17.98 -13.05 -21.00
N ALA A 309 -18.19 -13.60 -22.20
CA ALA A 309 -17.82 -12.98 -23.47
C ALA A 309 -18.43 -11.58 -23.69
N ALA A 310 -19.65 -11.33 -23.21
CA ALA A 310 -20.33 -10.04 -23.38
C ALA A 310 -19.84 -9.01 -22.35
N VAL A 311 -19.60 -9.42 -21.10
CA VAL A 311 -18.95 -8.62 -20.06
C VAL A 311 -17.53 -8.21 -20.50
N LEU A 312 -16.73 -9.16 -21.00
CA LEU A 312 -15.38 -8.87 -21.50
C LEU A 312 -15.39 -7.93 -22.72
N GLN A 313 -16.30 -8.11 -23.68
CA GLN A 313 -16.50 -7.16 -24.78
C GLN A 313 -16.89 -5.77 -24.26
N LYS A 314 -17.82 -5.68 -23.30
CA LYS A 314 -18.26 -4.42 -22.71
C LYS A 314 -17.11 -3.70 -21.99
N LEU A 315 -16.24 -4.42 -21.28
CA LEU A 315 -15.07 -3.87 -20.62
C LEU A 315 -14.02 -3.36 -21.63
N PHE A 316 -13.55 -4.21 -22.56
CA PHE A 316 -12.45 -3.83 -23.46
C PHE A 316 -12.88 -2.88 -24.60
N LEU A 317 -14.12 -2.97 -25.08
CA LEU A 317 -14.58 -2.31 -26.31
C LEU A 317 -15.74 -1.33 -26.08
N GLY A 318 -16.56 -1.55 -25.04
CA GLY A 318 -17.82 -0.83 -24.80
C GLY A 318 -17.80 0.23 -23.69
N LEU A 319 -16.62 0.58 -23.15
CA LEU A 319 -16.43 1.58 -22.09
C LEU A 319 -15.21 2.48 -22.41
N PRO A 320 -15.39 3.61 -23.14
CA PRO A 320 -14.29 4.39 -23.70
C PRO A 320 -13.45 5.17 -22.66
N LEU A 321 -13.90 5.25 -21.40
CA LEU A 321 -13.16 5.89 -20.31
C LEU A 321 -12.42 4.89 -19.41
N LEU A 322 -12.50 3.58 -19.68
CA LEU A 322 -11.89 2.53 -18.88
C LEU A 322 -10.36 2.54 -19.02
N LYS A 323 -9.67 2.80 -17.90
CA LYS A 323 -8.21 2.93 -17.81
C LYS A 323 -7.56 1.79 -17.03
N ALA A 324 -8.28 1.18 -16.10
CA ALA A 324 -7.76 0.11 -15.25
C ALA A 324 -8.66 -1.12 -15.25
N ILE A 325 -8.04 -2.29 -15.44
CA ILE A 325 -8.68 -3.61 -15.35
C ILE A 325 -7.82 -4.51 -14.46
N ASP A 326 -8.45 -5.16 -13.47
CA ASP A 326 -7.86 -6.21 -12.66
C ASP A 326 -8.70 -7.48 -12.76
N PHE A 327 -8.08 -8.58 -13.19
CA PHE A 327 -8.64 -9.94 -13.21
C PHE A 327 -7.84 -10.90 -12.30
N CYS A 328 -7.26 -10.39 -11.21
CA CYS A 328 -6.34 -11.16 -10.37
C CYS A 328 -6.97 -12.43 -9.78
N GLY A 329 -6.32 -13.56 -10.07
CA GLY A 329 -6.71 -14.92 -9.67
C GLY A 329 -7.83 -15.54 -10.51
N CYS A 330 -8.43 -14.81 -11.46
CA CYS A 330 -9.41 -15.36 -12.39
C CYS A 330 -8.77 -16.48 -13.20
N THR A 331 -9.25 -17.71 -13.00
CA THR A 331 -8.63 -18.96 -13.49
C THR A 331 -9.63 -19.99 -13.97
N SER A 332 -10.94 -19.80 -13.80
CA SER A 332 -11.96 -20.77 -14.22
C SER A 332 -11.92 -21.05 -15.72
N ASN A 333 -12.48 -22.21 -16.11
CA ASN A 333 -12.63 -22.54 -17.52
C ASN A 333 -13.66 -21.63 -18.22
N SER A 334 -14.68 -21.13 -17.51
CA SER A 334 -15.64 -20.14 -18.05
C SER A 334 -14.92 -18.86 -18.47
N PHE A 335 -14.08 -18.32 -17.58
CA PHE A 335 -13.24 -17.15 -17.84
C PHE A 335 -12.29 -17.37 -19.03
N LYS A 336 -11.63 -18.53 -19.11
CA LYS A 336 -10.72 -18.89 -20.21
C LYS A 336 -11.44 -18.95 -21.56
N GLU A 337 -12.55 -19.69 -21.67
CA GLU A 337 -13.28 -19.80 -22.94
C GLU A 337 -13.95 -18.48 -23.33
N SER A 338 -14.41 -17.71 -22.35
CA SER A 338 -14.94 -16.36 -22.56
C SER A 338 -13.89 -15.45 -23.18
N PHE A 339 -12.67 -15.40 -22.61
CA PHE A 339 -11.56 -14.66 -23.22
C PHE A 339 -11.28 -15.10 -24.66
N LEU A 340 -11.17 -16.40 -24.91
CA LEU A 340 -10.93 -16.96 -26.25
C LEU A 340 -12.03 -16.58 -27.25
N SER A 341 -13.30 -16.63 -26.86
CA SER A 341 -14.44 -16.28 -27.72
C SER A 341 -14.43 -14.79 -28.13
N VAL A 342 -13.86 -13.92 -27.31
CA VAL A 342 -13.75 -12.49 -27.59
C VAL A 342 -12.58 -12.17 -28.54
N LEU A 343 -11.57 -13.05 -28.70
CA LEU A 343 -10.41 -12.86 -29.59
C LEU A 343 -10.74 -12.95 -31.10
N SER A 344 -11.76 -12.23 -31.54
CA SER A 344 -12.12 -12.03 -32.95
C SER A 344 -11.13 -11.09 -33.66
N PRO A 345 -11.03 -11.12 -35.02
CA PRO A 345 -10.17 -10.20 -35.76
C PRO A 345 -10.58 -8.72 -35.66
N ASN A 346 -11.77 -8.42 -35.12
CA ASN A 346 -12.39 -7.09 -35.12
C ASN A 346 -11.97 -6.19 -33.95
N TRP A 347 -10.98 -6.59 -33.12
CA TRP A 347 -10.46 -5.73 -32.06
C TRP A 347 -9.83 -4.45 -32.64
N PRO A 348 -10.10 -3.27 -32.05
CA PRO A 348 -9.54 -1.98 -32.50
C PRO A 348 -8.02 -2.00 -32.48
N ARG A 349 -7.39 -1.12 -33.26
CA ARG A 349 -5.92 -1.00 -33.31
C ARG A 349 -5.31 -0.56 -31.99
N GLU A 350 -6.07 0.20 -31.19
CA GLU A 350 -5.65 0.73 -29.89
C GLU A 350 -6.75 0.53 -28.85
N LEU A 351 -6.35 0.35 -27.60
CA LEU A 351 -7.22 0.21 -26.43
C LEU A 351 -6.93 1.34 -25.42
N MET A 352 -7.97 1.83 -24.75
CA MET A 352 -7.84 2.94 -23.78
C MET A 352 -7.25 2.51 -22.42
N VAL A 353 -7.08 1.21 -22.19
CA VAL A 353 -6.59 0.62 -20.94
C VAL A 353 -5.11 0.98 -20.73
N GLN A 354 -4.82 1.60 -19.58
CA GLN A 354 -3.50 2.08 -19.16
C GLN A 354 -2.88 1.20 -18.08
N ARG A 355 -3.70 0.44 -17.35
CA ARG A 355 -3.31 -0.41 -16.23
C ARG A 355 -4.02 -1.76 -16.33
N LEU A 356 -3.26 -2.83 -16.53
CA LEU A 356 -3.79 -4.18 -16.72
C LEU A 356 -3.13 -5.13 -15.71
N SER A 357 -3.95 -5.85 -14.95
CA SER A 357 -3.52 -6.92 -14.05
C SER A 357 -4.23 -8.22 -14.42
N LEU A 358 -3.45 -9.18 -14.89
CA LEU A 358 -3.81 -10.58 -15.13
C LEU A 358 -3.08 -11.49 -14.13
N HIS A 359 -2.83 -10.96 -12.92
CA HIS A 359 -2.03 -11.60 -11.89
C HIS A 359 -2.60 -12.99 -11.53
N LYS A 360 -1.80 -14.04 -11.73
CA LYS A 360 -2.15 -15.46 -11.53
C LYS A 360 -3.33 -15.96 -12.37
N CYS A 361 -3.60 -15.36 -13.53
CA CYS A 361 -4.49 -15.93 -14.56
C CYS A 361 -3.84 -17.14 -15.27
N LEU A 362 -3.55 -18.19 -14.51
CA LEU A 362 -2.76 -19.38 -14.87
C LEU A 362 -3.30 -20.20 -16.06
N THR A 363 -4.59 -20.05 -16.39
CA THR A 363 -5.29 -20.81 -17.44
C THR A 363 -5.40 -20.07 -18.77
N LEU A 364 -5.13 -18.75 -18.81
CA LEU A 364 -5.15 -17.98 -20.06
C LEU A 364 -4.01 -18.43 -21.00
N PRO A 365 -4.28 -18.70 -22.30
CA PRO A 365 -3.25 -19.04 -23.28
C PRO A 365 -2.48 -17.80 -23.77
N SER A 366 -1.28 -18.02 -24.35
CA SER A 366 -0.40 -16.96 -24.87
C SER A 366 -1.08 -16.04 -25.87
N SER A 367 -1.99 -16.59 -26.69
CA SER A 367 -2.75 -15.86 -27.71
C SER A 367 -3.58 -14.69 -27.16
N VAL A 368 -4.00 -14.73 -25.89
CA VAL A 368 -4.68 -13.59 -25.24
C VAL A 368 -3.72 -12.39 -25.14
N PHE A 369 -2.47 -12.64 -24.75
CA PHE A 369 -1.44 -11.62 -24.61
C PHE A 369 -0.98 -11.11 -25.99
N GLU A 370 -0.83 -12.02 -26.96
CA GLU A 370 -0.44 -11.71 -28.34
C GLU A 370 -1.51 -10.90 -29.10
N VAL A 371 -2.79 -10.96 -28.70
CA VAL A 371 -3.86 -10.08 -29.22
C VAL A 371 -3.94 -8.76 -28.47
N ILE A 372 -3.84 -8.76 -27.13
CA ILE A 372 -4.13 -7.58 -26.31
C ILE A 372 -2.92 -6.63 -26.21
N LEU A 373 -1.72 -7.15 -25.93
CA LEU A 373 -0.54 -6.30 -25.67
C LEU A 373 -0.17 -5.34 -26.81
N PRO A 374 -0.22 -5.73 -28.11
CA PRO A 374 0.07 -4.83 -29.23
C PRO A 374 -0.86 -3.60 -29.33
N ARG A 375 -1.99 -3.61 -28.61
CA ARG A 375 -3.02 -2.56 -28.68
C ARG A 375 -2.96 -1.60 -27.49
N LEU A 376 -2.13 -1.87 -26.48
CA LEU A 376 -2.02 -1.06 -25.26
C LEU A 376 -1.01 0.09 -25.46
N THR A 377 -1.28 0.99 -26.42
CA THR A 377 -0.41 2.11 -26.79
C THR A 377 -0.13 3.11 -25.66
N ARG A 378 -0.90 3.03 -24.56
CA ARG A 378 -0.86 3.91 -23.38
C ARG A 378 -0.58 3.14 -22.07
N LEU A 379 0.03 1.96 -22.16
CA LEU A 379 0.29 1.10 -21.01
C LEU A 379 1.27 1.73 -20.02
N THR A 380 0.93 1.66 -18.73
CA THR A 380 1.72 2.22 -17.60
C THR A 380 1.97 1.21 -16.49
N HIS A 381 1.04 0.28 -16.27
CA HIS A 381 1.12 -0.78 -15.26
C HIS A 381 0.73 -2.11 -15.91
N LEU A 382 1.62 -3.10 -15.86
CA LEU A 382 1.38 -4.44 -16.40
C LEU A 382 1.76 -5.50 -15.35
N ASP A 383 0.74 -6.16 -14.78
CA ASP A 383 0.92 -7.38 -14.00
C ASP A 383 0.48 -8.60 -14.80
N VAL A 384 1.44 -9.47 -15.09
CA VAL A 384 1.22 -10.74 -15.80
C VAL A 384 1.86 -11.89 -15.01
N ALA A 385 2.12 -11.70 -13.71
CA ALA A 385 2.83 -12.69 -12.92
C ALA A 385 2.04 -14.00 -12.80
N GLY A 386 2.71 -15.14 -12.98
CA GLY A 386 2.07 -16.45 -13.00
C GLY A 386 1.11 -16.64 -14.19
N THR A 387 1.40 -16.06 -15.34
CA THR A 387 0.66 -16.28 -16.60
C THR A 387 1.53 -16.96 -17.67
N ARG A 388 0.94 -17.17 -18.85
CA ARG A 388 1.57 -17.80 -20.02
C ARG A 388 1.96 -16.78 -21.10
N ILE A 389 2.36 -15.57 -20.67
CA ILE A 389 2.98 -14.58 -21.56
C ILE A 389 4.29 -15.12 -22.16
N THR A 390 4.47 -14.90 -23.46
CA THR A 390 5.60 -15.35 -24.28
C THR A 390 6.56 -14.19 -24.60
N ASP A 391 7.81 -14.50 -24.96
CA ASP A 391 8.80 -13.53 -25.45
C ASP A 391 8.24 -12.68 -26.62
N THR A 392 7.48 -13.31 -27.52
CA THR A 392 6.76 -12.65 -28.62
C THR A 392 5.74 -11.64 -28.11
N ALA A 393 4.91 -12.03 -27.14
CA ALA A 393 3.89 -11.15 -26.56
C ALA A 393 4.51 -9.98 -25.79
N LEU A 394 5.56 -10.21 -24.99
CA LEU A 394 6.28 -9.16 -24.26
C LEU A 394 6.90 -8.14 -25.24
N SER A 395 7.58 -8.64 -26.27
CA SER A 395 8.23 -7.81 -27.30
C SER A 395 7.24 -7.07 -28.21
N SER A 396 5.94 -7.44 -28.17
CA SER A 396 4.90 -6.83 -29.01
C SER A 396 4.27 -5.55 -28.42
N ILE A 397 4.60 -5.20 -27.17
CA ILE A 397 4.12 -3.99 -26.50
C ILE A 397 4.52 -2.74 -27.31
N PRO A 398 3.60 -1.79 -27.62
CA PRO A 398 3.94 -0.63 -28.44
C PRO A 398 5.07 0.24 -27.84
N PRO A 399 5.96 0.79 -28.67
CA PRO A 399 7.03 1.69 -28.21
C PRO A 399 6.51 3.04 -27.67
N THR A 400 5.22 3.34 -27.86
CA THR A 400 4.54 4.52 -27.30
C THR A 400 4.08 4.35 -25.85
N ALA A 401 4.09 3.12 -25.32
CA ALA A 401 3.75 2.86 -23.92
C ALA A 401 4.79 3.48 -22.97
N THR A 402 4.41 3.71 -21.72
CA THR A 402 5.25 4.33 -20.68
C THR A 402 5.11 3.56 -19.37
N ILE A 403 5.63 2.33 -19.37
CA ILE A 403 5.52 1.38 -18.27
C ILE A 403 6.38 1.86 -17.09
N THR A 404 5.69 2.12 -15.98
CA THR A 404 6.28 2.42 -14.68
C THR A 404 6.27 1.21 -13.76
N HIS A 405 5.34 0.27 -13.96
CA HIS A 405 5.20 -0.93 -13.12
C HIS A 405 5.10 -2.18 -13.99
N LEU A 406 6.05 -3.11 -13.83
CA LEU A 406 6.16 -4.35 -14.60
C LEU A 406 6.39 -5.56 -13.69
N ASN A 407 5.49 -6.55 -13.73
CA ASN A 407 5.58 -7.78 -12.96
C ASN A 407 5.54 -9.00 -13.89
N LEU A 408 6.72 -9.61 -14.10
CA LEU A 408 6.95 -10.80 -14.91
C LEU A 408 7.21 -12.04 -14.03
N SER A 409 6.95 -11.96 -12.72
CA SER A 409 7.24 -13.04 -11.79
C SER A 409 6.57 -14.36 -12.20
N LYS A 410 7.30 -15.48 -12.15
CA LYS A 410 6.82 -16.82 -12.52
C LYS A 410 6.25 -16.98 -13.94
N CYS A 411 6.59 -16.11 -14.88
CA CYS A 411 6.23 -16.29 -16.29
C CYS A 411 7.16 -17.31 -16.96
N THR A 412 6.84 -18.61 -16.87
CA THR A 412 7.73 -19.72 -17.27
C THR A 412 7.88 -19.92 -18.79
N LEU A 413 7.31 -19.03 -19.60
CA LEU A 413 7.45 -18.97 -21.07
C LEU A 413 8.25 -17.75 -21.55
N LEU A 414 8.86 -17.00 -20.61
CA LEU A 414 9.82 -15.93 -20.92
C LEU A 414 11.25 -16.44 -20.80
N SER A 415 12.12 -16.05 -21.74
CA SER A 415 13.57 -16.26 -21.62
C SER A 415 14.23 -15.08 -20.92
N ALA A 416 15.20 -15.34 -20.04
CA ALA A 416 15.95 -14.28 -19.37
C ALA A 416 16.66 -13.35 -20.36
N ARG A 417 17.13 -13.88 -21.51
CA ARG A 417 17.74 -13.06 -22.57
C ARG A 417 16.75 -12.11 -23.26
N ASN A 418 15.52 -12.54 -23.56
CA ASN A 418 14.50 -11.63 -24.09
C ASN A 418 14.11 -10.56 -23.07
N VAL A 419 13.97 -10.91 -21.79
CA VAL A 419 13.67 -9.94 -20.73
C VAL A 419 14.80 -8.92 -20.56
N ILE A 420 16.06 -9.35 -20.62
CA ILE A 420 17.22 -8.44 -20.60
C ILE A 420 17.23 -7.53 -21.84
N ASP A 421 17.02 -8.07 -23.04
CA ASP A 421 16.96 -7.28 -24.28
C ASP A 421 15.81 -6.25 -24.26
N PHE A 422 14.62 -6.66 -23.81
CA PHE A 422 13.46 -5.78 -23.65
C PHE A 422 13.76 -4.63 -22.67
N LEU A 423 14.38 -4.91 -21.51
CA LEU A 423 14.81 -3.87 -20.56
C LEU A 423 15.92 -2.97 -21.13
N ALA A 424 16.90 -3.55 -21.83
CA ALA A 424 18.04 -2.87 -22.42
C ALA A 424 17.65 -1.93 -23.57
N ASN A 425 16.72 -2.36 -24.44
CA ASN A 425 16.47 -1.71 -25.73
C ASN A 425 15.07 -1.13 -25.89
N HIS A 426 14.02 -1.67 -25.24
CA HIS A 426 12.65 -1.21 -25.49
C HIS A 426 12.38 0.17 -24.85
N PRO A 427 11.83 1.16 -25.58
CA PRO A 427 11.62 2.51 -25.05
C PRO A 427 10.55 2.57 -23.94
N ALA A 428 9.57 1.67 -23.97
CA ALA A 428 8.44 1.73 -23.03
C ALA A 428 8.80 1.47 -21.56
N VAL A 429 10.00 0.95 -21.27
CA VAL A 429 10.45 0.58 -19.91
C VAL A 429 11.52 1.51 -19.33
N LYS A 430 11.86 2.61 -20.01
CA LYS A 430 12.89 3.56 -19.54
C LYS A 430 12.49 4.39 -18.32
N GLY A 431 11.22 4.34 -17.91
CA GLY A 431 10.67 5.02 -16.73
C GLY A 431 10.22 4.08 -15.61
N LEU A 432 10.71 2.82 -15.56
CA LEU A 432 10.30 1.85 -14.54
C LEU A 432 10.58 2.33 -13.10
N GLN A 433 9.59 2.11 -12.24
CA GLN A 433 9.57 2.36 -10.79
C GLN A 433 9.40 1.04 -10.02
N PHE A 434 8.69 0.06 -10.57
CA PHE A 434 8.58 -1.30 -10.02
C PHE A 434 8.95 -2.34 -11.09
N LEU A 435 9.89 -3.22 -10.76
CA LEU A 435 10.26 -4.37 -11.58
C LEU A 435 10.34 -5.63 -10.71
N SER A 436 9.53 -6.64 -11.05
CA SER A 436 9.58 -7.95 -10.39
C SER A 436 9.75 -9.07 -11.42
N LEU A 437 10.88 -9.77 -11.30
CA LEU A 437 11.31 -10.88 -12.18
C LEU A 437 11.32 -12.22 -11.42
N ALA A 438 10.62 -12.30 -10.29
CA ALA A 438 10.82 -13.35 -9.31
C ALA A 438 10.37 -14.74 -9.78
N THR A 439 11.18 -15.77 -9.54
CA THR A 439 10.91 -17.17 -9.88
C THR A 439 10.83 -18.05 -8.64
N ASP A 440 10.19 -19.23 -8.73
CA ASP A 440 10.37 -20.29 -7.73
C ASP A 440 11.43 -21.25 -8.25
N ALA A 441 12.66 -21.08 -7.75
CA ALA A 441 13.86 -21.81 -8.19
C ALA A 441 13.72 -23.34 -8.14
N ARG A 442 12.78 -23.89 -7.36
CA ARG A 442 12.50 -25.34 -7.31
C ARG A 442 11.75 -25.84 -8.56
N SER A 443 11.02 -24.94 -9.22
CA SER A 443 10.20 -25.23 -10.40
C SER A 443 10.89 -24.80 -11.70
N HIS A 444 11.48 -23.61 -11.71
CA HIS A 444 12.09 -23.00 -12.88
C HIS A 444 13.06 -21.89 -12.41
N GLN A 445 14.31 -21.96 -12.84
CA GLN A 445 15.27 -20.86 -12.72
C GLN A 445 15.37 -20.18 -14.08
N ALA A 446 14.86 -18.96 -14.18
CA ALA A 446 15.01 -18.15 -15.39
C ALA A 446 16.38 -17.44 -15.42
N PHE A 447 16.78 -16.84 -14.29
CA PHE A 447 18.00 -16.03 -14.16
C PHE A 447 19.09 -16.77 -13.39
N ASP A 448 20.26 -16.92 -14.02
CA ASP A 448 21.51 -17.32 -13.39
C ASP A 448 22.43 -16.12 -13.13
N ALA A 449 23.67 -16.41 -12.69
CA ALA A 449 24.63 -15.39 -12.31
C ALA A 449 25.17 -14.57 -13.48
N GLU A 450 25.19 -15.10 -14.70
CA GLU A 450 25.63 -14.36 -15.89
C GLU A 450 24.52 -13.39 -16.32
N HIS A 451 23.29 -13.88 -16.39
CA HIS A 451 22.11 -13.06 -16.68
C HIS A 451 21.91 -11.92 -15.65
N VAL A 452 22.17 -12.16 -14.35
CA VAL A 452 22.14 -11.10 -13.33
C VAL A 452 23.26 -10.07 -13.51
N THR A 453 24.43 -10.49 -14.02
CA THR A 453 25.56 -9.59 -14.33
C THR A 453 25.23 -8.65 -15.48
N GLU A 454 24.56 -9.14 -16.54
CA GLU A 454 24.05 -8.27 -17.62
C GLU A 454 22.89 -7.37 -17.17
N LEU A 455 21.99 -7.89 -16.32
CA LEU A 455 20.75 -7.21 -15.92
C LEU A 455 20.99 -6.00 -15.02
N LEU A 456 21.82 -6.11 -13.98
CA LEU A 456 21.92 -5.05 -12.96
C LEU A 456 22.40 -3.69 -13.51
N PRO A 457 23.40 -3.60 -14.43
CA PRO A 457 23.86 -2.33 -14.99
C PRO A 457 22.86 -1.61 -15.90
N ILE A 458 21.88 -2.31 -16.49
CA ILE A 458 20.91 -1.71 -17.44
C ILE A 458 19.64 -1.16 -16.76
N LEU A 459 19.48 -1.33 -15.45
CA LEU A 459 18.27 -0.90 -14.72
C LEU A 459 18.20 0.64 -14.60
N PRO A 460 17.02 1.26 -14.82
CA PRO A 460 16.89 2.71 -14.86
C PRO A 460 16.93 3.33 -13.45
N LYS A 461 17.55 4.51 -13.34
CA LYS A 461 17.69 5.27 -12.07
C LYS A 461 16.35 5.76 -11.46
N THR A 462 15.23 5.51 -12.13
CA THR A 462 13.86 5.74 -11.64
C THR A 462 13.35 4.61 -10.74
N LEU A 463 14.04 3.47 -10.68
CA LEU A 463 13.53 2.25 -10.05
C LEU A 463 13.43 2.40 -8.51
N LYS A 464 12.29 1.98 -7.96
CA LYS A 464 11.94 2.05 -6.53
C LYS A 464 11.75 0.69 -5.88
N SER A 465 11.31 -0.31 -6.64
CA SER A 465 11.22 -1.70 -6.20
C SER A 465 11.86 -2.61 -7.24
N LEU A 466 12.81 -3.43 -6.79
CA LEU A 466 13.47 -4.46 -7.59
C LEU A 466 13.33 -5.81 -6.89
N ASN A 467 12.70 -6.78 -7.55
CA ASN A 467 12.54 -8.13 -7.00
C ASN A 467 13.17 -9.20 -7.90
N LEU A 468 14.31 -9.74 -7.45
CA LEU A 468 15.12 -10.78 -8.10
C LEU A 468 15.06 -12.14 -7.38
N LYS A 469 14.09 -12.32 -6.47
CA LYS A 469 13.89 -13.58 -5.73
C LYS A 469 13.82 -14.78 -6.68
N GLY A 470 14.57 -15.83 -6.39
CA GLY A 470 14.68 -17.05 -7.19
C GLY A 470 15.80 -17.05 -8.24
N SER A 471 16.41 -15.89 -8.54
CA SER A 471 17.63 -15.84 -9.36
C SER A 471 18.83 -16.41 -8.62
N LYS A 472 19.81 -17.00 -9.33
CA LYS A 472 21.07 -17.47 -8.74
C LYS A 472 22.10 -16.34 -8.77
N MET A 473 22.54 -15.87 -7.61
CA MET A 473 23.45 -14.73 -7.47
C MET A 473 24.84 -15.15 -6.95
N ALA A 474 25.80 -14.24 -7.02
CA ALA A 474 27.16 -14.36 -6.50
C ALA A 474 27.56 -13.08 -5.74
N ALA A 475 28.57 -13.17 -4.87
CA ALA A 475 29.00 -12.05 -4.00
C ALA A 475 29.37 -10.76 -4.77
N SER A 476 29.86 -10.87 -6.01
CA SER A 476 30.16 -9.73 -6.90
C SER A 476 28.92 -8.96 -7.38
N HIS A 477 27.71 -9.55 -7.32
CA HIS A 477 26.48 -8.82 -7.65
C HIS A 477 26.09 -7.80 -6.59
N ILE A 478 26.62 -7.91 -5.36
CA ILE A 478 26.47 -6.89 -4.32
C ILE A 478 27.04 -5.56 -4.81
N ASP A 479 28.17 -5.59 -5.51
CA ASP A 479 28.86 -4.39 -6.00
C ASP A 479 28.12 -3.74 -7.17
N LEU A 480 27.38 -4.54 -7.96
CA LEU A 480 26.42 -4.05 -8.97
C LEU A 480 25.09 -3.57 -8.35
N LEU A 481 24.71 -4.08 -7.17
CA LEU A 481 23.56 -3.60 -6.41
C LEU A 481 23.86 -2.30 -5.64
N ARG A 482 25.10 -2.06 -5.19
CA ARG A 482 25.51 -0.87 -4.41
C ARG A 482 25.02 0.47 -5.03
N PRO A 483 25.11 0.73 -6.35
CA PRO A 483 24.56 1.95 -6.96
C PRO A 483 23.03 2.01 -6.98
N LEU A 484 22.36 0.86 -7.05
CA LEU A 484 20.89 0.75 -7.07
C LEU A 484 20.29 1.02 -5.68
N THR A 485 20.96 0.59 -4.61
CA THR A 485 20.49 0.83 -3.22
C THR A 485 20.46 2.31 -2.84
N LYS A 486 20.99 3.23 -3.66
CA LYS A 486 20.95 4.68 -3.45
C LYS A 486 19.65 5.35 -3.91
N HIS A 487 18.79 4.63 -4.64
CA HIS A 487 17.48 5.14 -5.10
C HIS A 487 16.31 4.16 -4.92
N LEU A 488 16.58 2.85 -4.85
CA LEU A 488 15.62 1.82 -4.46
C LEU A 488 15.09 2.02 -3.03
N GLU A 489 13.82 1.73 -2.82
CA GLU A 489 13.15 1.65 -1.50
C GLU A 489 12.87 0.18 -1.11
N GLU A 490 12.62 -0.70 -2.09
CA GLU A 490 12.46 -2.14 -1.93
C GLU A 490 13.51 -2.91 -2.75
N LEU A 491 14.16 -3.90 -2.13
CA LEU A 491 15.03 -4.86 -2.82
C LEU A 491 14.74 -6.29 -2.36
N ALA A 492 14.48 -7.21 -3.29
CA ALA A 492 14.56 -8.63 -3.03
C ALA A 492 15.74 -9.26 -3.78
N VAL A 493 16.63 -9.90 -3.03
CA VAL A 493 17.79 -10.61 -3.55
C VAL A 493 17.44 -12.08 -3.87
N GLY A 494 18.23 -12.68 -4.75
CA GLY A 494 18.13 -14.10 -5.11
C GLY A 494 18.85 -15.04 -4.13
N ARG A 495 18.97 -16.31 -4.56
CA ARG A 495 19.65 -17.39 -3.82
C ARG A 495 21.17 -17.35 -3.99
N SER A 496 21.86 -18.12 -3.15
CA SER A 496 23.33 -18.32 -3.17
C SER A 496 24.20 -17.13 -2.72
N LEU A 497 23.60 -16.11 -2.10
CA LEU A 497 24.31 -15.10 -1.30
C LEU A 497 24.32 -15.52 0.18
N SER A 498 25.35 -15.10 0.93
CA SER A 498 25.37 -15.19 2.39
C SER A 498 24.91 -13.88 3.03
N LEU A 499 24.57 -13.93 4.33
CA LEU A 499 24.18 -12.73 5.07
C LEU A 499 25.33 -11.71 5.19
N ARG A 500 26.60 -12.15 5.05
CA ARG A 500 27.77 -11.26 5.00
C ARG A 500 27.87 -10.51 3.67
N ASP A 501 27.54 -11.18 2.57
CA ASP A 501 27.47 -10.53 1.25
C ASP A 501 26.37 -9.47 1.23
N VAL A 502 25.20 -9.77 1.80
CA VAL A 502 24.11 -8.79 1.96
C VAL A 502 24.51 -7.65 2.90
N ASN A 503 25.26 -7.93 3.98
CA ASN A 503 25.68 -6.91 4.94
C ASN A 503 26.49 -5.78 4.28
N ARG A 504 27.33 -6.11 3.29
CA ARG A 504 28.10 -5.15 2.48
C ARG A 504 27.22 -4.08 1.83
N LEU A 505 25.93 -4.31 1.55
CA LEU A 505 25.02 -3.26 1.03
C LEU A 505 24.81 -2.08 2.00
N PHE A 506 25.07 -2.30 3.30
CA PHE A 506 24.79 -1.38 4.41
C PHE A 506 26.05 -0.72 4.99
N VAL A 507 27.25 -1.14 4.58
CA VAL A 507 28.55 -0.62 5.07
C VAL A 507 29.56 -0.42 3.93
N PRO A 508 30.58 0.43 4.11
CA PRO A 508 31.82 0.37 3.34
C PRO A 508 32.45 -1.04 3.39
N ASP A 509 33.33 -1.36 2.44
CA ASP A 509 34.19 -2.54 2.56
C ASP A 509 35.41 -2.21 3.41
N GLU A 510 35.80 -3.14 4.29
CA GLU A 510 36.85 -2.93 5.31
C GLU A 510 38.27 -2.79 4.72
N ASP A 511 38.47 -3.21 3.46
CA ASP A 511 39.74 -3.15 2.72
C ASP A 511 39.90 -1.89 1.83
N GLY A 512 39.00 -0.90 1.95
CA GLY A 512 39.08 0.34 1.20
C GLY A 512 40.26 1.22 1.63
N ASP A 513 41.02 1.76 0.66
CA ASP A 513 41.97 2.84 0.95
C ASP A 513 41.23 4.02 1.59
N VAL A 514 41.84 4.72 2.54
CA VAL A 514 41.17 5.65 3.48
C VAL A 514 40.47 6.82 2.77
N THR A 515 40.86 7.08 1.52
CA THR A 515 40.19 8.01 0.61
C THR A 515 38.75 7.62 0.26
N MET A 516 38.42 6.31 0.22
CA MET A 516 37.10 5.80 -0.18
C MET A 516 36.04 5.92 0.93
N GLU A 517 36.41 6.02 2.21
CA GLU A 517 35.45 6.23 3.30
C GLU A 517 34.74 7.60 3.19
N VAL A 518 35.39 8.58 2.56
CA VAL A 518 34.89 9.95 2.41
C VAL A 518 33.68 10.04 1.46
N ASP A 519 33.60 9.15 0.47
CA ASP A 519 32.54 9.13 -0.56
C ASP A 519 31.41 8.13 -0.25
N TRP A 520 31.30 7.61 0.99
CA TRP A 520 30.24 6.66 1.36
C TRP A 520 28.84 7.30 1.37
N VAL A 521 28.10 7.12 0.27
CA VAL A 521 26.67 7.46 0.18
C VAL A 521 25.83 6.35 0.88
N PRO A 522 24.98 6.65 1.88
CA PRO A 522 24.07 5.67 2.48
C PRO A 522 23.04 5.08 1.49
N HIS A 523 22.34 4.02 1.89
CA HIS A 523 21.24 3.46 1.10
C HIS A 523 19.91 4.19 1.35
N SER A 524 18.99 4.12 0.39
CA SER A 524 17.58 4.51 0.53
C SER A 524 16.64 3.33 0.81
N LEU A 525 17.15 2.10 0.85
CA LEU A 525 16.36 0.89 1.12
C LEU A 525 15.60 0.99 2.45
N ARG A 526 14.29 0.73 2.38
CA ARG A 526 13.37 0.61 3.52
C ARG A 526 12.91 -0.83 3.73
N TYR A 527 12.96 -1.65 2.69
CA TYR A 527 12.63 -3.07 2.74
C TYR A 527 13.71 -3.90 2.03
N ILE A 528 14.12 -5.00 2.67
CA ILE A 528 14.92 -6.06 2.05
C ILE A 528 14.25 -7.43 2.23
N ASP A 529 14.21 -8.23 1.18
CA ASP A 529 13.67 -9.58 1.21
C ASP A 529 14.78 -10.63 1.18
N LEU A 530 14.86 -11.40 2.26
CA LEU A 530 15.80 -12.50 2.47
C LEU A 530 15.06 -13.86 2.53
N SER A 531 13.82 -13.95 2.03
CA SER A 531 13.02 -15.18 2.05
C SER A 531 13.48 -16.28 1.08
N ASP A 532 14.64 -16.11 0.45
CA ASP A 532 15.39 -17.13 -0.29
C ASP A 532 16.54 -17.77 0.52
N PHE A 533 16.83 -17.27 1.73
CA PHE A 533 17.92 -17.76 2.57
C PHE A 533 17.35 -18.82 3.52
N TRP A 534 17.39 -20.09 3.12
CA TRP A 534 16.65 -21.16 3.79
C TRP A 534 17.50 -21.91 4.82
N GLY A 535 16.88 -22.41 5.89
CA GLY A 535 17.56 -23.28 6.86
C GLY A 535 18.74 -22.62 7.57
N GLN A 536 19.97 -22.93 7.16
CA GLN A 536 21.21 -22.37 7.73
C GLN A 536 21.87 -21.27 6.89
N GLU A 537 21.36 -20.96 5.69
CA GLU A 537 21.90 -19.88 4.84
C GLU A 537 21.72 -18.50 5.50
N LEU A 538 20.66 -18.33 6.29
CA LEU A 538 20.49 -17.18 7.18
C LEU A 538 21.08 -17.48 8.58
N ASP A 539 22.32 -17.03 8.77
CA ASP A 539 23.05 -17.07 10.03
C ASP A 539 22.48 -16.07 11.05
N LEU A 540 21.68 -16.59 11.99
CA LEU A 540 21.09 -15.82 13.08
C LEU A 540 22.13 -15.33 14.11
N VAL A 541 23.26 -16.02 14.26
CA VAL A 541 24.31 -15.63 15.22
C VAL A 541 25.03 -14.39 14.68
N TYR A 542 25.35 -14.37 13.39
CA TYR A 542 25.86 -13.17 12.73
C TYR A 542 24.82 -12.03 12.71
N LEU A 543 23.55 -12.31 12.38
CA LEU A 543 22.47 -11.30 12.33
C LEU A 543 22.30 -10.51 13.64
N PHE A 544 22.33 -11.20 14.78
CA PHE A 544 22.23 -10.56 16.10
C PHE A 544 23.59 -10.05 16.64
N GLY A 545 24.71 -10.43 16.01
CA GLY A 545 26.07 -10.03 16.38
C GLY A 545 26.35 -8.54 16.19
N SER A 546 27.52 -8.07 16.63
CA SER A 546 27.96 -6.67 16.45
C SER A 546 28.21 -6.32 14.98
N ALA A 547 28.85 -7.21 14.23
CA ALA A 547 29.34 -7.00 12.87
C ALA A 547 28.27 -7.08 11.76
N CYS A 548 26.99 -7.32 12.08
CA CYS A 548 25.90 -7.24 11.11
C CYS A 548 25.13 -5.92 11.27
N ALA A 549 25.22 -5.06 10.28
CA ALA A 549 24.61 -3.74 10.20
C ALA A 549 23.08 -3.76 10.15
N ILE A 550 22.49 -4.80 9.55
CA ILE A 550 21.07 -4.84 9.15
C ILE A 550 20.11 -4.41 10.28
N LEU A 551 20.33 -4.88 11.52
CA LEU A 551 19.47 -4.58 12.68
C LEU A 551 19.91 -3.35 13.51
N LYS A 552 20.98 -2.65 13.13
CA LYS A 552 21.53 -1.51 13.90
C LYS A 552 20.77 -0.21 13.60
N SER A 553 21.04 0.85 14.36
CA SER A 553 20.50 2.20 14.09
C SER A 553 21.03 2.78 12.77
N PHE A 554 22.30 2.54 12.44
CA PHE A 554 22.93 3.12 11.24
C PHE A 554 22.49 2.48 9.91
N SER A 555 21.67 1.42 9.94
CA SER A 555 20.97 0.91 8.75
C SER A 555 19.63 1.61 8.51
N GLU A 556 19.28 2.69 9.23
CA GLU A 556 18.16 3.54 8.85
C GLU A 556 18.46 4.20 7.48
N PRO A 557 17.51 4.16 6.50
CA PRO A 557 16.06 4.02 6.70
C PRO A 557 15.48 2.60 6.57
N LEU A 558 16.25 1.51 6.73
CA LEU A 558 15.72 0.14 6.65
C LEU A 558 14.70 -0.14 7.75
N GLU A 559 13.43 -0.30 7.37
CA GLU A 559 12.28 -0.58 8.25
C GLU A 559 11.93 -2.07 8.33
N VAL A 560 12.11 -2.83 7.25
CA VAL A 560 11.57 -4.20 7.12
C VAL A 560 12.58 -5.18 6.52
N VAL A 561 12.66 -6.37 7.12
CA VAL A 561 13.37 -7.55 6.58
C VAL A 561 12.38 -8.70 6.43
N GLU A 562 12.09 -9.16 5.21
CA GLU A 562 11.28 -10.37 4.99
C GLU A 562 12.12 -11.63 5.15
N LEU A 563 11.55 -12.63 5.83
CA LEU A 563 12.21 -13.89 6.18
C LEU A 563 11.55 -15.08 5.49
N ALA A 564 12.31 -16.16 5.31
CA ALA A 564 11.73 -17.46 5.02
C ALA A 564 10.95 -17.98 6.24
N GLU A 565 9.90 -18.76 6.01
CA GLU A 565 8.91 -19.16 7.03
C GLU A 565 9.52 -19.99 8.17
N ASP A 566 10.48 -20.87 7.84
CA ASP A 566 11.26 -21.64 8.80
C ASP A 566 12.21 -20.76 9.63
N VAL A 567 12.80 -19.73 9.01
CA VAL A 567 13.62 -18.72 9.70
C VAL A 567 12.76 -17.87 10.64
N CYS A 568 11.58 -17.44 10.22
CA CYS A 568 10.61 -16.73 11.04
C CYS A 568 10.25 -17.54 12.30
N ARG A 569 9.96 -18.84 12.13
CA ARG A 569 9.74 -19.82 13.21
C ARG A 569 10.97 -20.11 14.10
N ARG A 570 12.18 -19.65 13.73
CA ARG A 570 13.36 -19.61 14.62
C ARG A 570 13.47 -18.27 15.34
N VAL A 571 13.30 -17.15 14.63
CA VAL A 571 13.40 -15.78 15.17
C VAL A 571 12.33 -15.50 16.23
N SER A 572 11.13 -16.08 16.12
CA SER A 572 10.06 -15.95 17.12
C SER A 572 10.49 -16.40 18.53
N LYS A 573 11.37 -17.41 18.64
CA LYS A 573 11.96 -17.88 19.90
C LYS A 573 12.87 -16.85 20.57
N SER A 574 13.32 -15.84 19.82
CA SER A 574 14.17 -14.74 20.26
C SER A 574 13.44 -13.39 20.28
N SER A 575 12.09 -13.37 20.20
CA SER A 575 11.28 -12.14 20.13
C SER A 575 11.63 -11.11 21.22
N THR A 576 11.85 -11.54 22.46
CA THR A 576 12.24 -10.63 23.57
C THR A 576 13.60 -9.97 23.35
N ALA A 577 14.54 -10.64 22.68
CA ALA A 577 15.83 -10.04 22.30
C ALA A 577 15.66 -9.07 21.12
N LEU A 578 14.83 -9.45 20.13
CA LEU A 578 14.47 -8.61 18.99
C LEU A 578 13.82 -7.29 19.43
N GLN A 579 12.90 -7.34 20.40
CA GLN A 579 12.25 -6.18 21.01
C GLN A 579 13.23 -5.26 21.74
N ARG A 580 14.24 -5.81 22.43
CA ARG A 580 15.27 -5.01 23.12
C ARG A 580 16.17 -4.23 22.17
N ILE A 581 16.38 -4.71 20.94
CA ILE A 581 17.15 -4.00 19.91
C ILE A 581 16.28 -3.13 19.00
N GLY A 582 15.01 -2.87 19.36
CA GLY A 582 14.13 -1.95 18.63
C GLY A 582 13.47 -2.54 17.39
N TRP A 583 13.32 -3.87 17.30
CA TRP A 583 12.61 -4.55 16.21
C TRP A 583 11.45 -5.40 16.77
N GLN A 584 10.56 -5.88 15.92
CA GLN A 584 9.49 -6.81 16.28
C GLN A 584 9.24 -7.80 15.14
N LEU A 585 8.67 -8.97 15.45
CA LEU A 585 8.23 -9.92 14.44
C LEU A 585 6.78 -9.60 14.03
N SER A 586 6.47 -9.76 12.75
CA SER A 586 5.12 -9.63 12.18
C SER A 586 4.91 -10.75 11.17
N GLU A 587 3.73 -11.35 11.13
CA GLU A 587 3.38 -12.45 10.22
C GLU A 587 2.00 -12.20 9.61
N CYS A 588 1.81 -12.55 8.33
CA CYS A 588 0.52 -12.43 7.64
C CYS A 588 0.38 -13.52 6.58
N GLY A 589 -0.64 -14.37 6.74
CA GLY A 589 -0.86 -15.53 5.88
C GLY A 589 0.30 -16.53 5.97
N SER A 590 1.21 -16.47 4.99
CA SER A 590 2.36 -17.39 4.90
C SER A 590 3.72 -16.69 4.76
N ARG A 591 3.75 -15.38 5.02
CA ARG A 591 4.95 -14.51 4.98
C ARG A 591 5.19 -13.90 6.36
N GLY A 592 6.45 -13.63 6.67
CA GLY A 592 6.88 -13.11 7.97
C GLY A 592 8.03 -12.14 7.85
N TRP A 593 8.04 -11.14 8.72
CA TRP A 593 8.91 -9.97 8.65
C TRP A 593 9.46 -9.60 10.02
N MET A 594 10.71 -9.15 10.04
CA MET A 594 11.25 -8.33 11.11
C MET A 594 10.96 -6.87 10.74
N VAL A 595 10.29 -6.14 11.63
CA VAL A 595 9.89 -4.74 11.42
C VAL A 595 10.54 -3.87 12.51
N ARG A 596 11.21 -2.79 12.12
CA ARG A 596 11.80 -1.82 13.06
C ARG A 596 10.67 -1.10 13.80
N GLN A 597 10.79 -1.01 15.12
CA GLN A 597 9.87 -0.22 15.93
C GLN A 597 10.17 1.28 15.70
N PRO A 598 9.15 2.14 15.50
CA PRO A 598 9.37 3.57 15.31
C PRO A 598 10.00 4.19 16.57
N ASN A 599 11.08 4.94 16.37
CA ASN A 599 11.80 5.60 17.46
C ASN A 599 10.87 6.59 18.19
N LYS A 600 10.50 6.28 19.44
CA LYS A 600 9.56 7.05 20.26
C LYS A 600 10.03 8.48 20.57
N ASN A 601 11.32 8.77 20.38
CA ASN A 601 11.93 10.06 20.64
C ASN A 601 12.19 10.86 19.35
N ALA A 602 11.81 10.37 18.18
CA ALA A 602 11.97 11.09 16.92
C ALA A 602 11.00 12.28 16.84
N THR A 603 11.55 13.49 16.74
CA THR A 603 10.81 14.76 16.70
C THR A 603 10.40 15.22 15.29
N GLY A 604 10.75 14.44 14.27
CA GLY A 604 10.36 14.69 12.87
C GLY A 604 8.92 14.28 12.55
N PRO A 605 8.40 14.65 11.37
CA PRO A 605 7.12 14.13 10.88
C PRO A 605 7.22 12.60 10.74
N ARG A 606 6.29 11.90 11.38
CA ARG A 606 6.22 10.44 11.35
C ARG A 606 5.86 9.98 9.93
N ASP A 607 6.71 9.15 9.34
CA ASP A 607 6.43 8.49 8.06
C ASP A 607 5.13 7.69 8.18
N ASP A 608 4.19 7.92 7.26
CA ASP A 608 2.89 7.26 7.21
C ASP A 608 2.91 5.99 6.34
N GLY A 609 4.07 5.64 5.78
CA GLY A 609 4.26 4.52 4.86
C GLY A 609 3.74 4.78 3.44
N ARG A 610 3.04 5.89 3.20
CA ARG A 610 2.41 6.16 1.89
C ARG A 610 3.46 6.55 0.88
N ARG A 611 3.38 5.95 -0.31
CA ARG A 611 4.25 6.27 -1.45
C ARG A 611 3.38 6.44 -2.69
N GLY A 612 3.60 7.52 -3.44
CA GLY A 612 2.81 7.80 -4.65
C GLY A 612 2.92 6.67 -5.69
N TRP A 613 4.11 6.06 -5.81
CA TRP A 613 4.32 4.91 -6.69
C TRP A 613 3.54 3.65 -6.25
N LYS A 614 3.21 3.51 -4.96
CA LYS A 614 2.45 2.38 -4.41
C LYS A 614 0.93 2.49 -4.57
N MET A 615 0.41 3.53 -5.23
CA MET A 615 -1.03 3.72 -5.48
C MET A 615 -1.90 3.56 -4.21
N GLY A 616 -1.43 4.10 -3.08
CA GLY A 616 -2.15 4.06 -1.79
C GLY A 616 -1.77 2.93 -0.84
N ALA A 617 -0.97 1.94 -1.26
CA ALA A 617 -0.47 0.90 -0.35
C ALA A 617 0.59 1.45 0.63
N GLU A 618 0.36 1.27 1.94
CA GLU A 618 1.27 1.67 3.02
C GLU A 618 2.34 0.59 3.33
N SER A 619 2.09 -0.68 3.00
CA SER A 619 2.94 -1.81 3.39
C SER A 619 4.08 -2.11 2.39
N TRP A 620 5.14 -2.76 2.88
CA TRP A 620 6.33 -3.13 2.12
C TRP A 620 6.25 -4.56 1.55
N GLY A 621 6.94 -4.81 0.43
CA GLY A 621 7.08 -6.14 -0.17
C GLY A 621 5.90 -6.55 -1.07
N MET A 622 5.50 -5.65 -1.97
CA MET A 622 4.36 -5.89 -2.88
C MET A 622 4.67 -6.99 -3.91
N ARG A 623 3.87 -8.07 -3.94
CA ARG A 623 4.02 -9.16 -4.94
C ARG A 623 3.10 -9.01 -6.16
N LYS A 624 2.14 -8.08 -6.10
CA LYS A 624 1.17 -7.73 -7.14
C LYS A 624 1.18 -6.21 -7.34
N ILE A 625 1.08 -5.75 -8.58
CA ILE A 625 0.93 -4.34 -8.91
C ILE A 625 -0.52 -3.87 -8.64
N PRO A 626 -0.70 -2.72 -7.96
CA PRO A 626 -1.99 -2.05 -7.87
C PRO A 626 -2.35 -1.34 -9.18
N VAL A 627 -3.58 -1.53 -9.65
CA VAL A 627 -4.11 -0.82 -10.85
C VAL A 627 -5.11 0.29 -10.50
N ALA A 628 -5.37 0.55 -9.23
CA ALA A 628 -6.30 1.58 -8.76
C ALA A 628 -5.79 2.16 -7.43
N HIS A 629 -6.00 3.45 -7.18
CA HIS A 629 -5.60 4.08 -5.92
C HIS A 629 -6.61 3.77 -4.81
N ALA A 630 -6.25 2.93 -3.85
CA ALA A 630 -7.17 2.42 -2.83
C ALA A 630 -6.44 2.11 -1.50
N GLU A 631 -7.19 2.06 -0.40
CA GLU A 631 -6.76 1.32 0.78
C GLU A 631 -6.63 -0.17 0.45
N VAL A 632 -5.53 -0.82 0.84
CA VAL A 632 -5.28 -2.22 0.49
C VAL A 632 -5.95 -3.16 1.49
N GLY A 633 -6.93 -3.93 1.01
CA GLY A 633 -7.60 -4.96 1.80
C GLY A 633 -8.18 -6.09 0.96
N GLY A 634 -8.89 -7.00 1.64
CA GLY A 634 -9.57 -8.12 0.99
C GLY A 634 -8.62 -9.03 0.21
N MET A 635 -9.07 -9.50 -0.95
CA MET A 635 -8.30 -10.38 -1.83
C MET A 635 -7.13 -9.66 -2.49
N TYR A 636 -7.28 -8.38 -2.80
CA TYR A 636 -6.20 -7.53 -3.34
C TYR A 636 -5.02 -7.44 -2.36
N GLY A 637 -5.30 -7.22 -1.07
CA GLY A 637 -4.30 -7.29 0.00
C GLY A 637 -3.72 -8.69 0.21
N ASN A 638 -4.56 -9.73 0.12
CA ASN A 638 -4.13 -11.13 0.21
C ASN A 638 -3.09 -11.47 -0.89
N PHE A 639 -3.35 -11.15 -2.15
CA PHE A 639 -2.40 -11.35 -3.26
C PHE A 639 -1.16 -10.45 -3.17
N MET A 640 -1.30 -9.20 -2.71
CA MET A 640 -0.19 -8.25 -2.66
C MET A 640 0.78 -8.54 -1.49
N PHE A 641 0.26 -8.97 -0.33
CA PHE A 641 1.03 -9.06 0.92
C PHE A 641 1.00 -10.43 1.63
N SER A 642 -0.08 -11.22 1.57
CA SER A 642 -0.23 -12.43 2.41
C SER A 642 0.08 -13.76 1.72
N ARG A 643 -0.27 -13.90 0.42
CA ARG A 643 0.06 -15.07 -0.42
C ARG A 643 1.54 -15.05 -0.77
N LYS A 644 2.15 -16.24 -0.88
CA LYS A 644 3.43 -16.41 -1.57
C LYS A 644 3.24 -16.16 -3.08
N LEU A 645 4.32 -15.75 -3.74
CA LEU A 645 4.45 -15.80 -5.21
C LEU A 645 4.11 -17.21 -5.70
#